data_AF-A0A0K9H1I2-F1
#
_entry.id   AF-A0A0K9H1I2-F1
#
_cell.length_a   1.000
_cell.length_b   1.000
_cell.length_c   1.000
_cell.angle_alpha   90.00
_cell.angle_beta   90.00
_cell.angle_gamma   90.00
#
_symmetry.space_group_name_H-M   'P 1'
#
loop_
_entity.id
_entity.type
_entity.pdbx_description
1 polymer ?
#
loop_
_entity_poly.entity_id
_entity_poly.type
_entity_poly.pdbx_seq_one_letter_code
_entity_poly.pdbx_strand_id
1 'polypeptide(L)'
;MSFITRITLFILCLAAVASHIPSTASASFINSPSYQMNSREEKKVYRIAGEKNLPPFSYIDKNGKFTGFSVELFRSISEEEGIEFQFYPMNFYEAEQALKAGKVDAVMGMKYSAEQSERFQFSESYFTMADVLVVPKEATEDIKNLTDLREKTIVMQEEPASFDLLLNVRRVEFQLALNPRDAFNFLLIKRADAFLTNKWTAEFYLKQSGEQANYQILEHIGVPSDFAAVVRPGETKLLSLINDSLVKMQTNGDYQLLYSQWFGLYPDGRLKEMRNWIIVLIILISCAVAVLIFTYLWNKRLQKEVAKRTTALAEANDQLEIQQRAISEAHAFKTQIIHHMYYGILTFDDSLKLTSINERAKTMLGLKDRKQVETEDVIRQPHIAEIVRHYEDFEDNRDKQIFSEEVELELNRERRFILCRLIPLYEENGKKNGCLLTLADRSEAKMLEEKLANQEKMRALGQLVAGVAHEIRNPLTSMKTFVDLLPKKYEDPAFRQELVKYVPEALKRMNTIVESLLDYARPKHPQKQRIQVAAFINSVAAIIEPTLKKNHIHLELDIDEKLDIICDPDQLKQVMLNLLLNALDAMEEEPRKHLTIKAEPQGEAGVIQVMDSGIGMDKESVSHIFEPFYTTKPHGVGLGLALCYQWVKENNGDMRVKTEKEKGTTFTVTLPVA
;
A
#
# COMPACT_ATOMS: atom_id res chain seq x y z
N MET A 1 29.53 0.01 0.02
CA MET A 1 30.63 -0.16 -0.95
C MET A 1 31.86 -0.68 -0.21
N SER A 2 31.82 -1.93 0.26
CA SER A 2 32.88 -2.52 1.08
C SER A 2 32.71 -4.04 1.08
N PHE A 3 33.82 -4.77 1.19
CA PHE A 3 33.96 -6.23 1.16
C PHE A 3 33.76 -6.93 -0.19
N ILE A 4 32.62 -6.76 -0.86
CA ILE A 4 32.33 -7.47 -2.13
C ILE A 4 33.29 -7.04 -3.24
N THR A 5 33.58 -5.73 -3.36
CA THR A 5 34.50 -5.21 -4.38
C THR A 5 35.94 -5.70 -4.18
N ARG A 6 36.36 -5.96 -2.93
CA ARG A 6 37.70 -6.46 -2.60
C ARG A 6 37.84 -7.94 -2.93
N ILE A 7 36.79 -8.74 -2.79
CA ILE A 7 36.79 -10.17 -3.15
C ILE A 7 36.77 -10.34 -4.67
N THR A 8 35.98 -9.55 -5.41
CA THR A 8 36.01 -9.59 -6.89
C THR A 8 37.36 -9.14 -7.45
N LEU A 9 38.03 -8.15 -6.85
CA LEU A 9 39.38 -7.75 -7.28
C LEU A 9 40.43 -8.83 -6.97
N PHE A 10 40.28 -9.53 -5.84
CA PHE A 10 41.20 -10.61 -5.45
C PHE A 10 41.06 -11.85 -6.36
N ILE A 11 39.83 -12.19 -6.75
CA ILE A 11 39.56 -13.30 -7.70
C ILE A 11 40.00 -12.94 -9.13
N LEU A 12 39.83 -11.68 -9.57
CA LEU A 12 40.37 -11.21 -10.86
C LEU A 12 41.90 -11.17 -10.88
N CYS A 13 42.56 -10.82 -9.78
CA CYS A 13 44.02 -10.90 -9.66
C CYS A 13 44.53 -12.35 -9.71
N LEU A 14 43.80 -13.31 -9.13
CA LEU A 14 44.18 -14.73 -9.21
C LEU A 14 44.01 -15.32 -10.62
N ALA A 15 43.04 -14.84 -11.41
CA ALA A 15 42.89 -15.23 -12.82
C ALA A 15 43.93 -14.56 -13.74
N ALA A 16 44.40 -13.35 -13.41
CA ALA A 16 45.44 -12.65 -14.17
C ALA A 16 46.87 -13.21 -13.93
N VAL A 17 47.12 -13.84 -12.78
CA VAL A 17 48.42 -14.48 -12.49
C VAL A 17 48.56 -15.86 -13.18
N ALA A 18 47.45 -16.47 -13.61
CA ALA A 18 47.47 -17.74 -14.35
C ALA A 18 47.69 -17.61 -15.87
N SER A 19 47.76 -16.38 -16.41
CA SER A 19 47.80 -16.12 -17.87
C SER A 19 49.04 -15.38 -18.38
N HIS A 20 50.07 -15.16 -17.54
CA HIS A 20 51.35 -14.62 -17.98
C HIS A 20 52.47 -15.66 -17.90
N ILE A 21 52.62 -16.43 -18.99
CA ILE A 21 53.86 -17.12 -19.33
C ILE A 21 54.70 -16.14 -20.16
N PRO A 22 55.88 -15.69 -19.73
CA PRO A 22 56.80 -15.00 -20.61
C PRO A 22 57.39 -16.02 -21.60
N SER A 23 57.11 -15.80 -22.88
CA SER A 23 57.78 -16.42 -24.00
C SER A 23 59.26 -16.04 -24.05
N THR A 24 60.13 -17.05 -24.12
CA THR A 24 61.42 -17.06 -24.83
C THR A 24 62.19 -15.75 -24.87
N ALA A 25 63.18 -15.61 -23.99
CA ALA A 25 64.34 -14.74 -24.20
C ALA A 25 65.58 -15.64 -24.36
N SER A 26 66.10 -15.66 -25.58
CA SER A 26 67.42 -16.18 -25.94
C SER A 26 68.50 -15.53 -25.09
N ALA A 27 69.20 -16.31 -24.27
CA ALA A 27 70.41 -15.86 -23.59
C ALA A 27 71.57 -15.83 -24.60
N SER A 28 71.97 -14.61 -24.97
CA SER A 28 73.21 -14.31 -25.66
C SER A 28 74.41 -14.71 -24.80
N PHE A 29 75.34 -15.45 -25.41
CA PHE A 29 76.69 -15.68 -24.90
C PHE A 29 77.37 -14.36 -24.50
N ILE A 30 77.79 -14.26 -23.25
CA ILE A 30 78.72 -13.23 -22.79
C ILE A 30 80.04 -13.92 -22.47
N ASN A 31 81.09 -13.43 -23.13
CA ASN A 31 82.47 -13.85 -23.04
C ASN A 31 82.99 -13.87 -21.60
N SER A 32 83.70 -14.96 -21.30
CA SER A 32 84.57 -15.14 -20.15
C SER A 32 85.73 -14.11 -20.18
N PRO A 33 86.11 -13.49 -19.06
CA PRO A 33 87.46 -13.00 -18.90
C PRO A 33 88.36 -14.18 -18.51
N SER A 34 89.37 -14.39 -19.36
CA SER A 34 90.56 -15.18 -19.12
C SER A 34 91.11 -15.03 -17.70
N TYR A 35 91.19 -16.14 -16.96
CA TYR A 35 92.09 -16.28 -15.82
C TYR A 35 93.23 -17.23 -16.18
N GLN A 36 94.43 -16.82 -15.78
CA GLN A 36 95.73 -17.22 -16.30
C GLN A 36 96.08 -18.70 -16.03
N MET A 37 96.70 -19.32 -17.04
CA MET A 37 97.50 -20.53 -16.90
C MET A 37 98.72 -20.27 -16.01
N ASN A 38 98.88 -21.12 -14.99
CA ASN A 38 100.11 -21.60 -14.36
C ASN A 38 99.73 -23.01 -13.86
N SER A 39 100.41 -24.12 -14.08
CA SER A 39 101.70 -24.49 -14.68
C SER A 39 101.57 -25.96 -15.12
N ARG A 40 102.23 -26.36 -16.23
CA ARG A 40 102.29 -27.76 -16.67
C ARG A 40 103.15 -28.59 -15.70
N GLU A 41 102.52 -29.20 -14.70
CA GLU A 41 103.02 -30.44 -14.10
C GLU A 41 102.62 -31.62 -14.99
N GLU A 42 103.48 -32.64 -15.09
CA GLU A 42 103.17 -33.89 -15.78
C GLU A 42 101.83 -34.44 -15.27
N LYS A 43 100.82 -34.51 -16.15
CA LYS A 43 99.50 -35.03 -15.77
C LYS A 43 99.66 -36.47 -15.30
N LYS A 44 99.50 -36.69 -14.00
CA LYS A 44 99.53 -38.02 -13.41
C LYS A 44 98.32 -38.81 -13.93
N VAL A 45 98.59 -39.91 -14.63
CA VAL A 45 97.58 -40.81 -15.17
C VAL A 45 97.25 -41.88 -14.10
N TYR A 46 95.98 -41.98 -13.71
CA TYR A 46 95.50 -43.04 -12.81
C TYR A 46 94.66 -44.05 -13.58
N ARG A 47 94.87 -45.35 -13.28
CA ARG A 47 94.15 -46.47 -13.90
C ARG A 47 92.94 -46.81 -13.03
N ILE A 48 91.74 -46.55 -13.52
CA ILE A 48 90.48 -46.73 -12.78
C ILE A 48 89.73 -47.92 -13.36
N ALA A 49 89.52 -48.97 -12.57
CA ALA A 49 88.66 -50.09 -12.96
C ALA A 49 87.20 -49.83 -12.59
N GLY A 50 86.28 -50.47 -13.30
CA GLY A 50 84.85 -50.47 -12.93
C GLY A 50 84.09 -51.62 -13.60
N GLU A 51 82.95 -51.98 -13.01
CA GLU A 51 82.10 -53.06 -13.51
C GLU A 51 81.62 -52.75 -14.93
N LYS A 52 81.72 -53.73 -15.83
CA LYS A 52 81.38 -53.54 -17.26
C LYS A 52 79.92 -53.88 -17.59
N ASN A 53 79.15 -54.41 -16.63
CA ASN A 53 77.76 -54.86 -16.82
C ASN A 53 76.78 -54.30 -15.77
N LEU A 54 77.00 -53.08 -15.25
CA LEU A 54 76.15 -52.45 -14.24
C LEU A 54 75.50 -51.15 -14.77
N PRO A 55 74.58 -51.23 -15.74
CA PRO A 55 73.88 -50.04 -16.23
C PRO A 55 72.88 -49.51 -15.21
N PRO A 56 72.65 -48.19 -15.13
CA PRO A 56 73.27 -47.13 -15.90
C PRO A 56 74.56 -46.55 -15.25
N PHE A 57 75.18 -47.25 -14.28
CA PHE A 57 76.30 -46.73 -13.47
C PHE A 57 77.67 -46.88 -14.13
N SER A 58 78.01 -48.10 -14.54
CA SER A 58 79.20 -48.41 -15.31
C SER A 58 78.92 -49.63 -16.17
N TYR A 59 78.95 -49.44 -17.49
CA TYR A 59 78.64 -50.50 -18.43
C TYR A 59 79.19 -50.19 -19.82
N ILE A 60 79.29 -51.24 -20.64
CA ILE A 60 79.58 -51.10 -22.06
C ILE A 60 78.26 -50.88 -22.80
N ASP A 61 78.12 -49.74 -23.46
CA ASP A 61 76.93 -49.42 -24.23
C ASP A 61 76.83 -50.25 -25.54
N LYS A 62 75.76 -50.05 -26.31
CA LYS A 62 75.54 -50.74 -27.58
C LYS A 62 76.64 -50.45 -28.62
N ASN A 63 77.39 -49.37 -28.47
CA ASN A 63 78.47 -48.96 -29.36
C ASN A 63 79.85 -49.47 -28.90
N GLY A 64 79.90 -50.25 -27.81
CA GLY A 64 81.16 -50.75 -27.25
C GLY A 64 81.91 -49.73 -26.39
N LYS A 65 81.32 -48.57 -26.08
CA LYS A 65 81.95 -47.54 -25.25
C LYS A 65 81.65 -47.79 -23.77
N PHE A 66 82.68 -47.68 -22.93
CA PHE A 66 82.50 -47.73 -21.48
C PHE A 66 81.92 -46.40 -20.97
N THR A 67 80.73 -46.45 -20.42
CA THR A 67 79.93 -45.29 -20.03
C THR A 67 79.05 -45.60 -18.81
N GLY A 68 78.36 -44.59 -18.30
CA GLY A 68 77.50 -44.68 -17.13
C GLY A 68 77.77 -43.53 -16.17
N PHE A 69 76.88 -43.38 -15.18
CA PHE A 69 76.94 -42.33 -14.19
C PHE A 69 78.29 -42.27 -13.45
N SER A 70 78.79 -43.40 -12.93
CA SER A 70 80.08 -43.45 -12.22
C SER A 70 81.25 -43.12 -13.15
N VAL A 71 81.18 -43.54 -14.41
CA VAL A 71 82.22 -43.24 -15.40
C VAL A 71 82.26 -41.74 -15.71
N GLU A 72 81.09 -41.13 -15.90
CA GLU A 72 80.97 -39.71 -16.21
C GLU A 72 81.33 -38.83 -15.00
N LEU A 73 80.97 -39.26 -13.79
CA LEU A 73 81.37 -38.61 -12.55
C LEU A 73 82.89 -38.56 -12.42
N PHE A 74 83.57 -39.67 -12.67
CA PHE A 74 85.04 -39.71 -12.67
C PHE A 74 85.65 -38.91 -13.82
N ARG A 75 85.01 -38.82 -14.99
CA ARG A 75 85.47 -37.92 -16.06
C ARG A 75 85.37 -36.45 -15.62
N SER A 76 84.28 -36.05 -14.98
CA SER A 76 84.14 -34.69 -14.45
C SER A 76 85.22 -34.37 -13.41
N ILE A 77 85.51 -35.31 -12.50
CA ILE A 77 86.64 -35.17 -11.54
C ILE A 77 87.98 -35.02 -12.28
N SER A 78 88.20 -35.81 -13.34
CA SER A 78 89.41 -35.73 -14.17
C SER A 78 89.56 -34.36 -14.84
N GLU A 79 88.48 -33.78 -15.34
CA GLU A 79 88.46 -32.47 -15.99
C GLU A 79 88.68 -31.31 -15.00
N GLU A 80 88.01 -31.36 -13.84
CA GLU A 80 88.09 -30.31 -12.81
C GLU A 80 89.47 -30.26 -12.14
N GLU A 81 90.03 -31.41 -11.76
CA GLU A 81 91.34 -31.49 -11.09
C GLU A 81 92.51 -31.52 -12.09
N GLY A 82 92.22 -31.50 -13.41
CA GLY A 82 93.24 -31.47 -14.46
C GLY A 82 94.09 -32.74 -14.59
N ILE A 83 93.69 -33.85 -13.96
CA ILE A 83 94.35 -35.16 -14.01
C ILE A 83 93.81 -36.02 -15.18
N GLU A 84 94.40 -37.18 -15.43
CA GLU A 84 93.92 -38.11 -16.46
C GLU A 84 93.52 -39.45 -15.83
N PHE A 85 92.24 -39.84 -15.99
CA PHE A 85 91.76 -41.16 -15.63
C PHE A 85 91.64 -42.07 -16.86
N GLN A 86 92.37 -43.18 -16.84
CA GLN A 86 92.28 -44.23 -17.83
C GLN A 86 91.37 -45.35 -17.30
N PHE A 87 90.25 -45.59 -17.98
CA PHE A 87 89.23 -46.53 -17.52
C PHE A 87 89.46 -47.96 -18.05
N TYR A 88 89.38 -48.95 -17.17
CA TYR A 88 89.53 -50.38 -17.47
C TYR A 88 88.24 -51.14 -17.14
N PRO A 89 87.38 -51.45 -18.13
CA PRO A 89 86.15 -52.19 -17.89
C PRO A 89 86.45 -53.68 -17.60
N MET A 90 86.07 -54.17 -16.42
CA MET A 90 86.23 -55.57 -16.00
C MET A 90 85.15 -55.94 -14.97
N ASN A 91 84.99 -57.21 -14.60
CA ASN A 91 84.04 -57.56 -13.53
C ASN A 91 84.60 -57.14 -12.16
N PHE A 92 83.74 -56.88 -11.16
CA PHE A 92 84.21 -56.46 -9.83
C PHE A 92 85.24 -57.41 -9.19
N TYR A 93 85.07 -58.72 -9.32
CA TYR A 93 86.05 -59.70 -8.84
C TYR A 93 87.43 -59.49 -9.50
N GLU A 94 87.46 -59.30 -10.82
CA GLU A 94 88.70 -59.03 -11.57
C GLU A 94 89.31 -57.68 -11.17
N ALA A 95 88.47 -56.66 -10.96
CA ALA A 95 88.87 -55.33 -10.53
C ALA A 95 89.52 -55.35 -9.15
N GLU A 96 88.96 -56.10 -8.20
CA GLU A 96 89.51 -56.26 -6.86
C GLU A 96 90.88 -56.96 -6.91
N GLN A 97 91.03 -58.02 -7.70
CA GLN A 97 92.31 -58.71 -7.87
C GLN A 97 93.35 -57.82 -8.57
N ALA A 98 92.94 -57.05 -9.57
CA ALA A 98 93.80 -56.08 -10.24
C ALA A 98 94.26 -54.96 -9.30
N LEU A 99 93.38 -54.50 -8.40
CA LEU A 99 93.69 -53.49 -7.39
C LEU A 99 94.73 -54.03 -6.40
N LYS A 100 94.54 -55.26 -5.87
CA LYS A 100 95.52 -55.94 -5.00
C LYS A 100 96.87 -56.10 -5.68
N ALA A 101 96.87 -56.48 -6.96
CA ALA A 101 98.07 -56.76 -7.72
C ALA A 101 98.83 -55.52 -8.22
N GLY A 102 98.39 -54.29 -7.92
CA GLY A 102 99.09 -53.10 -8.42
C GLY A 102 98.72 -52.68 -9.84
N LYS A 103 97.81 -53.40 -10.51
CA LYS A 103 97.51 -53.23 -11.95
C LYS A 103 96.57 -52.05 -12.23
N VAL A 104 95.73 -51.71 -11.27
CA VAL A 104 94.90 -50.50 -11.28
C VAL A 104 95.08 -49.74 -9.97
N ASP A 105 94.75 -48.45 -9.99
CA ASP A 105 95.01 -47.53 -8.87
C ASP A 105 93.74 -47.28 -8.04
N ALA A 106 92.56 -47.38 -8.65
CA ALA A 106 91.27 -47.42 -7.95
C ALA A 106 90.24 -48.30 -8.67
N VAL A 107 89.19 -48.69 -7.93
CA VAL A 107 87.98 -49.31 -8.48
C VAL A 107 86.80 -48.41 -8.16
N MET A 108 86.02 -48.00 -9.16
CA MET A 108 84.84 -47.17 -8.97
C MET A 108 83.58 -48.02 -8.76
N GLY A 109 82.71 -47.57 -7.84
CA GLY A 109 81.35 -48.06 -7.73
C GLY A 109 81.26 -49.40 -7.02
N MET A 110 82.20 -49.68 -6.10
CA MET A 110 82.09 -50.85 -5.24
C MET A 110 81.13 -50.56 -4.09
N LYS A 111 80.32 -51.57 -3.74
CA LYS A 111 79.45 -51.57 -2.57
C LYS A 111 80.30 -51.62 -1.30
N TYR A 112 80.00 -50.76 -0.33
CA TYR A 112 80.67 -50.78 0.96
C TYR A 112 80.38 -52.09 1.71
N SER A 113 81.40 -52.72 2.27
CA SER A 113 81.28 -53.85 3.19
C SER A 113 82.38 -53.82 4.26
N ALA A 114 82.03 -54.27 5.47
CA ALA A 114 82.98 -54.32 6.59
C ALA A 114 84.22 -55.16 6.24
N GLU A 115 84.03 -56.34 5.63
CA GLU A 115 85.11 -57.24 5.20
C GLU A 115 86.09 -56.57 4.23
N GLN A 116 85.59 -55.83 3.23
CA GLN A 116 86.46 -55.17 2.26
C GLN A 116 87.17 -53.95 2.86
N SER A 117 86.55 -53.26 3.82
CA SER A 117 87.14 -52.10 4.50
C SER A 117 88.37 -52.46 5.35
N GLU A 118 88.52 -53.73 5.75
CA GLU A 118 89.75 -54.22 6.41
C GLU A 118 90.94 -54.32 5.45
N ARG A 119 90.67 -54.45 4.13
CA ARG A 119 91.68 -54.75 3.09
C ARG A 119 91.97 -53.56 2.19
N PHE A 120 91.03 -52.62 2.08
CA PHE A 120 91.11 -51.47 1.18
C PHE A 120 90.56 -50.20 1.82
N GLN A 121 90.87 -49.05 1.24
CA GLN A 121 90.34 -47.76 1.68
C GLN A 121 89.24 -47.28 0.75
N PHE A 122 88.08 -46.93 1.32
CA PHE A 122 86.91 -46.45 0.61
C PHE A 122 86.87 -44.92 0.61
N SER A 123 86.43 -44.31 -0.49
CA SER A 123 86.09 -42.89 -0.58
C SER A 123 84.80 -42.61 0.19
N GLU A 124 84.47 -41.32 0.32
CA GLU A 124 83.10 -40.90 0.61
C GLU A 124 82.14 -41.52 -0.40
N SER A 125 80.93 -41.86 0.06
CA SER A 125 79.92 -42.40 -0.82
C SER A 125 79.42 -41.32 -1.77
N TYR A 126 79.39 -41.66 -3.06
CA TYR A 126 78.85 -40.77 -4.08
C TYR A 126 77.47 -41.21 -4.59
N PHE A 127 76.96 -42.34 -4.12
CA PHE A 127 75.61 -42.80 -4.43
C PHE A 127 75.17 -43.91 -3.46
N THR A 128 73.90 -43.89 -3.07
CA THR A 128 73.29 -44.94 -2.23
C THR A 128 72.17 -45.61 -3.00
N MET A 129 72.14 -46.95 -3.02
CA MET A 129 71.06 -47.71 -3.63
C MET A 129 70.65 -48.92 -2.81
N ALA A 130 69.36 -49.23 -2.85
CA ALA A 130 68.83 -50.47 -2.31
C ALA A 130 68.64 -51.50 -3.43
N ASP A 131 68.89 -52.76 -3.09
CA ASP A 131 68.51 -53.87 -3.95
C ASP A 131 66.98 -54.00 -3.98
N VAL A 132 66.49 -54.44 -5.13
CA VAL A 132 65.08 -54.70 -5.45
C VAL A 132 64.99 -56.10 -6.04
N LEU A 133 63.78 -56.63 -6.02
CA LEU A 133 63.49 -57.90 -6.65
C LEU A 133 62.70 -57.69 -7.94
N VAL A 134 63.15 -58.31 -9.02
CA VAL A 134 62.42 -58.37 -10.28
C VAL A 134 61.76 -59.74 -10.39
N VAL A 135 60.44 -59.75 -10.48
CA VAL A 135 59.63 -60.97 -10.58
C VAL A 135 58.69 -60.89 -11.78
N PRO A 136 58.30 -62.02 -12.40
CA PRO A 136 57.19 -62.05 -13.35
C PRO A 136 55.93 -61.46 -12.70
N LYS A 137 55.13 -60.68 -13.44
CA LYS A 137 53.90 -60.07 -12.90
C LYS A 137 52.92 -61.11 -12.35
N GLU A 138 52.85 -62.27 -12.99
CA GLU A 138 52.02 -63.40 -12.54
C GLU A 138 52.43 -63.89 -11.14
N ALA A 139 53.70 -63.75 -10.76
CA ALA A 139 54.22 -64.17 -9.46
C ALA A 139 54.09 -63.10 -8.36
N THR A 140 53.53 -61.92 -8.66
CA THR A 140 53.44 -60.81 -7.69
C THR A 140 52.36 -61.00 -6.63
N GLU A 141 51.42 -61.94 -6.84
CA GLU A 141 50.50 -62.35 -5.78
C GLU A 141 51.17 -63.22 -4.72
N ASP A 142 52.13 -64.06 -5.16
CA ASP A 142 52.85 -65.02 -4.34
C ASP A 142 54.11 -64.43 -3.68
N ILE A 143 54.80 -63.52 -4.36
CA ILE A 143 56.06 -62.91 -3.89
C ILE A 143 55.84 -61.41 -3.70
N LYS A 144 55.68 -60.97 -2.44
CA LYS A 144 55.47 -59.56 -2.09
C LYS A 144 56.56 -59.00 -1.21
N ASN A 145 57.20 -59.86 -0.41
CA ASN A 145 58.23 -59.48 0.55
C ASN A 145 59.32 -60.56 0.63
N LEU A 146 60.38 -60.30 1.40
CA LEU A 146 61.51 -61.22 1.58
C LEU A 146 61.11 -62.59 2.13
N THR A 147 60.07 -62.68 2.98
CA THR A 147 59.66 -63.95 3.58
C THR A 147 58.94 -64.88 2.61
N ASP A 148 58.40 -64.33 1.53
CA ASP A 148 57.70 -65.07 0.48
C ASP A 148 58.66 -65.79 -0.49
N LEU A 149 59.97 -65.55 -0.35
CA LEU A 149 61.01 -66.16 -1.19
C LEU A 149 61.33 -67.62 -0.83
N ARG A 150 60.66 -68.15 0.18
CA ARG A 150 60.84 -69.53 0.62
C ARG A 150 60.53 -70.52 -0.51
N GLU A 151 61.44 -71.46 -0.74
CA GLU A 151 61.35 -72.49 -1.77
C GLU A 151 61.32 -71.93 -3.20
N LYS A 152 61.78 -70.68 -3.38
CA LYS A 152 61.99 -70.04 -4.68
C LYS A 152 63.48 -70.02 -5.05
N THR A 153 63.75 -70.01 -6.34
CA THR A 153 65.10 -69.85 -6.89
C THR A 153 65.35 -68.38 -7.21
N ILE A 154 66.32 -67.76 -6.54
CA ILE A 154 66.72 -66.37 -6.78
C ILE A 154 68.04 -66.35 -7.53
N VAL A 155 68.09 -65.60 -8.63
CA VAL A 155 69.33 -65.31 -9.33
C VAL A 155 69.89 -63.95 -8.95
N MET A 156 71.20 -63.90 -8.70
CA MET A 156 71.91 -62.68 -8.35
C MET A 156 73.38 -62.74 -8.80
N GLN A 157 74.04 -61.58 -8.86
CA GLN A 157 75.49 -61.55 -8.99
C GLN A 157 76.13 -62.04 -7.68
N GLU A 158 77.22 -62.80 -7.78
CA GLU A 158 78.02 -63.22 -6.61
C GLU A 158 78.64 -62.00 -5.91
N GLU A 159 78.00 -61.55 -4.83
CA GLU A 159 78.41 -60.40 -4.04
C GLU A 159 78.13 -60.64 -2.54
N PRO A 160 79.14 -60.53 -1.64
CA PRO A 160 78.99 -60.92 -0.23
C PRO A 160 77.86 -60.20 0.52
N ALA A 161 77.76 -58.87 0.38
CA ALA A 161 76.81 -58.07 1.15
C ALA A 161 75.33 -58.37 0.82
N SER A 162 75.06 -58.71 -0.43
CA SER A 162 73.71 -59.03 -0.92
C SER A 162 73.32 -60.46 -0.54
N PHE A 163 74.31 -61.36 -0.41
CA PHE A 163 74.13 -62.75 -0.01
C PHE A 163 73.76 -62.88 1.48
N ASP A 164 74.43 -62.14 2.36
CA ASP A 164 74.19 -62.16 3.81
C ASP A 164 72.75 -61.78 4.20
N LEU A 165 72.14 -60.85 3.47
CA LEU A 165 70.77 -60.42 3.71
C LEU A 165 69.76 -61.56 3.48
N LEU A 166 70.03 -62.41 2.48
CA LEU A 166 69.14 -63.49 2.08
C LEU A 166 69.42 -64.82 2.81
N LEU A 167 70.59 -64.98 3.43
CA LEU A 167 70.89 -66.12 4.30
C LEU A 167 69.93 -66.26 5.49
N ASN A 168 69.31 -65.15 5.93
CA ASN A 168 68.33 -65.15 7.01
C ASN A 168 66.95 -65.68 6.58
N VAL A 169 66.72 -65.89 5.28
CA VAL A 169 65.47 -66.46 4.75
C VAL A 169 65.63 -67.97 4.58
N ARG A 170 64.85 -68.76 5.33
CA ARG A 170 64.98 -70.24 5.30
C ARG A 170 64.51 -70.82 3.96
N ARG A 171 65.30 -71.77 3.42
CA ARG A 171 65.01 -72.59 2.21
C ARG A 171 64.87 -71.80 0.90
N VAL A 172 65.66 -70.75 0.71
CA VAL A 172 65.82 -70.10 -0.60
C VAL A 172 66.93 -70.82 -1.38
N GLU A 173 66.72 -71.08 -2.67
CA GLU A 173 67.78 -71.59 -3.55
C GLU A 173 68.44 -70.42 -4.30
N PHE A 174 69.78 -70.37 -4.25
CA PHE A 174 70.53 -69.29 -4.90
C PHE A 174 71.20 -69.79 -6.18
N GLN A 175 70.99 -69.05 -7.26
CA GLN A 175 71.75 -69.19 -8.49
C GLN A 175 72.66 -67.97 -8.65
N LEU A 176 73.98 -68.19 -8.54
CA LEU A 176 74.97 -67.14 -8.68
C LEU A 176 75.38 -66.96 -10.13
N ALA A 177 75.47 -65.71 -10.58
CA ALA A 177 75.99 -65.32 -11.88
C ALA A 177 77.24 -64.44 -11.73
N LEU A 178 78.09 -64.44 -12.75
CA LEU A 178 79.32 -63.64 -12.76
C LEU A 178 79.06 -62.13 -12.89
N ASN A 179 77.91 -61.74 -13.44
CA ASN A 179 77.52 -60.35 -13.64
C ASN A 179 75.98 -60.18 -13.68
N PRO A 180 75.45 -58.96 -13.52
CA PRO A 180 74.01 -58.71 -13.47
C PRO A 180 73.26 -59.04 -14.77
N ARG A 181 73.95 -58.96 -15.92
CA ARG A 181 73.35 -59.26 -17.23
C ARG A 181 73.02 -60.74 -17.36
N ASP A 182 73.96 -61.60 -16.97
CA ASP A 182 73.76 -63.05 -16.98
C ASP A 182 72.69 -63.47 -15.96
N ALA A 183 72.66 -62.82 -14.80
CA ALA A 183 71.61 -63.01 -13.81
C ALA A 183 70.22 -62.67 -14.39
N PHE A 184 70.09 -61.51 -15.03
CA PHE A 184 68.84 -61.12 -15.71
C PHE A 184 68.44 -62.12 -16.82
N ASN A 185 69.40 -62.62 -17.59
CA ASN A 185 69.13 -63.61 -18.63
C ASN A 185 68.59 -64.93 -18.05
N PHE A 186 69.08 -65.38 -16.89
CA PHE A 186 68.55 -66.57 -16.21
C PHE A 186 67.09 -66.40 -15.79
N LEU A 187 66.68 -65.20 -15.38
CA LEU A 187 65.27 -64.88 -15.12
C LEU A 187 64.42 -65.00 -16.41
N LEU A 188 64.91 -64.43 -17.52
CA LEU A 188 64.16 -64.44 -18.79
C LEU A 188 63.95 -65.86 -19.34
N ILE A 189 64.94 -66.74 -19.20
CA ILE A 189 64.83 -68.15 -19.62
C ILE A 189 64.13 -69.02 -18.56
N LYS A 190 63.52 -68.42 -17.52
CA LYS A 190 62.80 -69.09 -16.43
C LYS A 190 63.63 -70.12 -15.65
N ARG A 191 64.94 -69.86 -15.49
CA ARG A 191 65.82 -70.65 -14.61
C ARG A 191 65.81 -70.17 -13.16
N ALA A 192 65.27 -68.99 -12.90
CA ALA A 192 65.04 -68.45 -11.57
C ALA A 192 63.64 -67.82 -11.52
N ASP A 193 63.04 -67.80 -10.33
CA ASP A 193 61.75 -67.18 -10.05
C ASP A 193 61.87 -65.66 -9.89
N ALA A 194 63.03 -65.20 -9.44
CA ALA A 194 63.28 -63.81 -9.13
C ALA A 194 64.73 -63.40 -9.37
N PHE A 195 64.94 -62.16 -9.79
CA PHE A 195 66.26 -61.56 -9.99
C PHE A 195 66.48 -60.44 -8.98
N LEU A 196 67.55 -60.53 -8.20
CA LEU A 196 67.95 -59.51 -7.25
C LEU A 196 69.00 -58.58 -7.88
N THR A 197 68.70 -57.29 -7.93
CA THR A 197 69.62 -56.24 -8.40
C THR A 197 69.16 -54.88 -7.90
N ASN A 198 69.81 -53.77 -8.26
CA ASN A 198 69.30 -52.43 -7.94
C ASN A 198 68.21 -51.97 -8.92
N LYS A 199 67.36 -51.03 -8.45
CA LYS A 199 66.21 -50.52 -9.21
C LYS A 199 66.56 -50.06 -10.63
N TRP A 200 67.58 -49.23 -10.78
CA TRP A 200 67.92 -48.64 -12.07
C TRP A 200 68.49 -49.67 -13.05
N THR A 201 69.25 -50.65 -12.56
CA THR A 201 69.74 -51.77 -13.38
C THR A 201 68.59 -52.65 -13.84
N ALA A 202 67.64 -52.96 -12.95
CA ALA A 202 66.42 -53.68 -13.30
C ALA A 202 65.61 -52.94 -14.37
N GLU A 203 65.33 -51.65 -14.16
CA GLU A 203 64.59 -50.82 -15.12
C GLU A 203 65.30 -50.74 -16.47
N PHE A 204 66.63 -50.58 -16.47
CA PHE A 204 67.43 -50.53 -17.68
C PHE A 204 67.31 -51.84 -18.47
N TYR A 205 67.51 -52.99 -17.83
CA TYR A 205 67.44 -54.28 -18.51
C TYR A 205 66.03 -54.63 -18.98
N LEU A 206 65.00 -54.33 -18.19
CA LEU A 206 63.61 -54.50 -18.61
C LEU A 206 63.28 -53.62 -19.82
N LYS A 207 63.69 -52.35 -19.81
CA LYS A 207 63.49 -51.43 -20.93
C LYS A 207 64.27 -51.84 -22.18
N GLN A 208 65.49 -52.31 -22.00
CA GLN A 208 66.33 -52.75 -23.11
C GLN A 208 65.83 -54.03 -23.76
N SER A 209 65.29 -54.96 -22.98
CA SER A 209 64.70 -56.22 -23.47
C SER A 209 63.27 -56.07 -23.98
N GLY A 210 62.56 -55.00 -23.59
CA GLY A 210 61.13 -54.80 -23.92
C GLY A 210 60.17 -55.53 -22.98
N GLU A 211 60.67 -56.09 -21.87
CA GLU A 211 59.94 -56.97 -20.95
C GLU A 211 59.25 -56.21 -19.78
N GLN A 212 59.19 -54.88 -19.84
CA GLN A 212 58.58 -54.01 -18.82
C GLN A 212 57.10 -54.34 -18.55
N ALA A 213 56.41 -54.87 -19.55
CA ALA A 213 55.02 -55.27 -19.42
C ALA A 213 54.83 -56.58 -18.66
N ASN A 214 55.83 -57.47 -18.67
CA ASN A 214 55.72 -58.85 -18.18
C ASN A 214 56.31 -59.06 -16.79
N TYR A 215 57.23 -58.18 -16.38
CA TYR A 215 57.88 -58.24 -15.07
C TYR A 215 57.52 -57.01 -14.23
N GLN A 216 57.61 -57.18 -12.92
CA GLN A 216 57.41 -56.14 -11.93
C GLN A 216 58.63 -56.03 -11.03
N ILE A 217 59.01 -54.78 -10.76
CA ILE A 217 60.02 -54.45 -9.77
C ILE A 217 59.31 -54.26 -8.43
N LEU A 218 59.70 -55.05 -7.44
CA LEU A 218 59.25 -54.92 -6.07
C LEU A 218 60.28 -54.08 -5.30
N GLU A 219 59.88 -52.84 -4.99
CA GLU A 219 60.71 -51.87 -4.28
C GLU A 219 60.75 -52.15 -2.76
N HIS A 220 61.78 -51.65 -2.07
CA HIS A 220 61.97 -51.74 -0.60
C HIS A 220 62.27 -53.14 -0.05
N ILE A 221 62.83 -54.03 -0.86
CA ILE A 221 63.23 -55.38 -0.44
C ILE A 221 64.64 -55.40 0.14
N GLY A 222 65.59 -54.68 -0.45
CA GLY A 222 66.98 -54.62 0.00
C GLY A 222 67.26 -53.48 0.97
N VAL A 223 68.37 -53.61 1.71
CA VAL A 223 68.92 -52.54 2.55
C VAL A 223 69.68 -51.54 1.67
N PRO A 224 69.44 -50.23 1.80
CA PRO A 224 70.25 -49.22 1.12
C PRO A 224 71.73 -49.39 1.45
N SER A 225 72.56 -49.45 0.42
CA SER A 225 73.99 -49.63 0.53
C SER A 225 74.71 -48.51 -0.19
N ASP A 226 75.80 -48.06 0.42
CA ASP A 226 76.62 -46.98 -0.09
C ASP A 226 77.64 -47.50 -1.11
N PHE A 227 77.75 -46.79 -2.23
CA PHE A 227 78.69 -47.08 -3.30
C PHE A 227 79.76 -46.00 -3.32
N ALA A 228 81.01 -46.43 -3.43
CA ALA A 228 82.17 -45.57 -3.32
C ALA A 228 83.30 -46.04 -4.25
N ALA A 229 84.36 -45.23 -4.31
CA ALA A 229 85.61 -45.60 -4.93
C ALA A 229 86.49 -46.34 -3.92
N VAL A 230 87.29 -47.29 -4.39
CA VAL A 230 88.15 -48.12 -3.55
C VAL A 230 89.59 -48.03 -4.03
N VAL A 231 90.51 -47.76 -3.12
CA VAL A 231 91.96 -47.70 -3.37
C VAL A 231 92.73 -48.65 -2.46
N ARG A 232 93.99 -48.95 -2.81
CA ARG A 232 94.89 -49.71 -1.92
C ARG A 232 95.21 -48.92 -0.65
N PRO A 233 95.46 -49.60 0.48
CA PRO A 233 95.97 -48.95 1.68
C PRO A 233 97.25 -48.15 1.39
N GLY A 234 97.26 -46.87 1.77
CA GLY A 234 98.40 -45.96 1.58
C GLY A 234 98.29 -45.01 0.38
N GLU A 235 97.32 -45.20 -0.51
CA GLU A 235 97.04 -44.28 -1.65
C GLU A 235 96.23 -43.05 -1.20
N THR A 236 96.65 -42.40 -0.12
CA THR A 236 95.91 -41.30 0.52
C THR A 236 95.74 -40.08 -0.38
N LYS A 237 96.68 -39.83 -1.30
CA LYS A 237 96.60 -38.71 -2.25
C LYS A 237 95.44 -38.87 -3.23
N LEU A 238 95.27 -40.06 -3.81
CA LEU A 238 94.18 -40.33 -4.74
C LEU A 238 92.83 -40.33 -4.01
N LEU A 239 92.81 -40.89 -2.81
CA LEU A 239 91.60 -40.92 -1.98
C LEU A 239 91.11 -39.52 -1.60
N SER A 240 92.02 -38.66 -1.10
CA SER A 240 91.69 -37.27 -0.75
C SER A 240 91.20 -36.51 -1.98
N LEU A 241 91.88 -36.66 -3.12
CA LEU A 241 91.48 -36.01 -4.37
C LEU A 241 90.05 -36.37 -4.76
N ILE A 242 89.68 -37.66 -4.71
CA ILE A 242 88.33 -38.12 -5.01
C ILE A 242 87.33 -37.51 -4.02
N ASN A 243 87.60 -37.58 -2.71
CA ASN A 243 86.70 -37.05 -1.68
C ASN A 243 86.49 -35.54 -1.80
N ASP A 244 87.56 -34.77 -1.98
CA ASP A 244 87.49 -33.31 -2.11
C ASP A 244 86.70 -32.90 -3.36
N SER A 245 86.90 -33.62 -4.47
CA SER A 245 86.16 -33.38 -5.71
C SER A 245 84.68 -33.71 -5.56
N LEU A 246 84.34 -34.82 -4.90
CA LEU A 246 82.94 -35.20 -4.64
C LEU A 246 82.21 -34.13 -3.81
N VAL A 247 82.86 -33.62 -2.76
CA VAL A 247 82.31 -32.55 -1.92
C VAL A 247 82.10 -31.26 -2.72
N LYS A 248 83.07 -30.87 -3.57
CA LYS A 248 82.94 -29.70 -4.46
C LYS A 248 81.77 -29.87 -5.43
N MET A 249 81.69 -31.00 -6.12
CA MET A 249 80.62 -31.30 -7.09
C MET A 249 79.22 -31.35 -6.44
N GLN A 250 79.13 -31.80 -5.19
CA GLN A 250 77.88 -31.77 -4.44
C GLN A 250 77.49 -30.34 -4.03
N THR A 251 78.47 -29.48 -3.75
CA THR A 251 78.24 -28.09 -3.31
C THR A 251 77.92 -27.15 -4.47
N ASN A 252 78.57 -27.33 -5.63
CA ASN A 252 78.39 -26.49 -6.81
C ASN A 252 77.16 -26.89 -7.67
N GLY A 253 76.56 -28.04 -7.38
CA GLY A 253 75.37 -28.56 -8.06
C GLY A 253 75.66 -29.41 -9.31
N ASP A 254 76.92 -29.59 -9.70
CA ASP A 254 77.31 -30.40 -10.86
C ASP A 254 76.95 -31.88 -10.65
N TYR A 255 77.08 -32.37 -9.41
CA TYR A 255 76.60 -33.71 -9.05
C TYR A 255 75.10 -33.84 -9.33
N GLN A 256 74.28 -32.87 -8.92
CA GLN A 256 72.83 -32.92 -9.09
C GLN A 256 72.44 -32.83 -10.57
N LEU A 257 73.17 -32.02 -11.35
CA LEU A 257 72.99 -31.94 -12.80
C LEU A 257 73.28 -33.29 -13.45
N LEU A 258 74.43 -33.90 -13.14
CA LEU A 258 74.81 -35.21 -13.67
C LEU A 258 73.85 -36.33 -13.23
N TYR A 259 73.45 -36.32 -11.95
CA TYR A 259 72.44 -37.24 -11.41
C TYR A 259 71.12 -37.12 -12.18
N SER A 260 70.66 -35.90 -12.44
CA SER A 260 69.41 -35.65 -13.18
C SER A 260 69.47 -36.09 -14.64
N GLN A 261 70.64 -36.05 -15.27
CA GLN A 261 70.83 -36.53 -16.65
C GLN A 261 70.70 -38.05 -16.76
N TRP A 262 71.25 -38.79 -15.79
CA TRP A 262 71.27 -40.26 -15.81
C TRP A 262 70.04 -40.90 -15.18
N PHE A 263 69.47 -40.29 -14.14
CA PHE A 263 68.39 -40.85 -13.33
C PHE A 263 67.13 -39.97 -13.28
N GLY A 264 67.04 -38.94 -14.14
CA GLY A 264 66.00 -37.92 -14.14
C GLY A 264 64.61 -38.44 -13.77
N LEU A 265 63.93 -37.73 -12.86
CA LEU A 265 62.60 -38.04 -12.33
C LEU A 265 61.68 -38.53 -13.45
N TYR A 266 61.48 -39.84 -13.54
CA TYR A 266 60.42 -40.40 -14.37
C TYR A 266 59.11 -39.79 -13.85
N PRO A 267 58.34 -39.07 -14.68
CA PRO A 267 57.03 -38.61 -14.27
C PRO A 267 56.17 -39.85 -14.09
N ASP A 268 55.94 -40.21 -12.84
CA ASP A 268 55.02 -41.25 -12.43
C ASP A 268 53.64 -40.90 -13.02
N GLY A 269 53.05 -41.80 -13.82
CA GLY A 269 51.78 -41.53 -14.51
C GLY A 269 50.66 -41.10 -13.55
N ARG A 270 50.76 -41.56 -12.29
CA ARG A 270 49.89 -41.15 -11.18
C ARG A 270 49.94 -39.65 -10.87
N LEU A 271 51.09 -38.99 -10.98
CA LEU A 271 51.19 -37.55 -10.71
C LEU A 271 50.51 -36.70 -11.79
N LYS A 272 50.53 -37.16 -13.06
CA LYS A 272 49.81 -36.50 -14.16
C LYS A 272 48.29 -36.68 -14.01
N GLU A 273 47.85 -37.86 -13.60
CA GLU A 273 46.45 -38.10 -13.26
C GLU A 273 46.01 -37.31 -12.04
N MET A 274 46.80 -37.30 -10.95
CA MET A 274 46.54 -36.47 -9.77
C MET A 274 46.44 -34.99 -10.12
N ARG A 275 47.35 -34.46 -10.95
CA ARG A 275 47.29 -33.06 -11.39
C ARG A 275 46.00 -32.77 -12.17
N ASN A 276 45.60 -33.66 -13.07
CA ASN A 276 44.35 -33.49 -13.83
C ASN A 276 43.13 -33.55 -12.89
N TRP A 277 43.11 -34.47 -11.93
CA TRP A 277 42.07 -34.53 -10.90
C TRP A 277 42.06 -33.31 -9.99
N ILE A 278 43.23 -32.76 -9.63
CA ILE A 278 43.35 -31.52 -8.86
C ILE A 278 42.79 -30.34 -9.66
N ILE A 279 43.09 -30.24 -10.96
CA ILE A 279 42.53 -29.19 -11.82
C ILE A 279 41.00 -29.33 -11.93
N VAL A 280 40.48 -30.54 -12.13
CA VAL A 280 39.03 -30.80 -12.15
C VAL A 280 38.38 -30.44 -10.81
N LEU A 281 39.04 -30.77 -9.69
CA LEU A 281 38.57 -30.44 -8.35
C LEU A 281 38.55 -28.92 -8.14
N ILE A 282 39.58 -28.19 -8.59
CA ILE A 282 39.64 -26.73 -8.52
C ILE A 282 38.51 -26.09 -9.34
N ILE A 283 38.23 -26.61 -10.55
CA ILE A 283 37.11 -26.13 -11.38
C ILE A 283 35.77 -26.41 -10.71
N LEU A 284 35.57 -27.60 -10.15
CA LEU A 284 34.36 -27.97 -9.41
C LEU A 284 34.15 -27.08 -8.18
N ILE A 285 35.21 -26.84 -7.40
CA ILE A 285 35.17 -25.94 -6.23
C ILE A 285 34.86 -24.51 -6.69
N SER A 286 35.48 -24.03 -7.77
CA SER A 286 35.23 -22.69 -8.31
C SER A 286 33.77 -22.54 -8.78
N CYS A 287 33.23 -23.55 -9.46
CA CYS A 287 31.82 -23.58 -9.87
C CYS A 287 30.88 -23.61 -8.65
N ALA A 288 31.19 -24.41 -7.63
CA ALA A 288 30.40 -24.49 -6.40
C ALA A 288 30.39 -23.13 -5.67
N VAL A 289 31.55 -22.47 -5.56
CA VAL A 289 31.68 -21.13 -4.98
C VAL A 289 30.90 -20.10 -5.80
N ALA A 290 30.95 -20.15 -7.14
CA ALA A 290 30.19 -19.27 -8.00
C ALA A 290 28.67 -19.45 -7.81
N VAL A 291 28.18 -20.69 -7.71
CA VAL A 291 26.77 -20.99 -7.43
C VAL A 291 26.35 -20.49 -6.04
N LEU A 292 27.21 -20.64 -5.02
CA LEU A 292 26.96 -20.13 -3.67
C LEU A 292 26.92 -18.60 -3.64
N ILE A 293 27.82 -17.93 -4.37
CA ILE A 293 27.81 -16.47 -4.49
C ILE A 293 26.55 -16.01 -5.23
N PHE A 294 26.18 -16.67 -6.32
CA PHE A 294 24.95 -16.36 -7.06
C PHE A 294 23.70 -16.54 -6.20
N THR A 295 23.57 -17.66 -5.50
CA THR A 295 22.44 -17.91 -4.58
C THR A 295 22.42 -16.92 -3.43
N TYR A 296 23.57 -16.55 -2.85
CA TYR A 296 23.64 -15.52 -1.82
C TYR A 296 23.20 -14.14 -2.35
N LEU A 297 23.70 -13.71 -3.51
CA LEU A 297 23.32 -12.45 -4.13
C LEU A 297 21.85 -12.43 -4.54
N TRP A 298 21.34 -13.54 -5.08
CA TRP A 298 19.95 -13.72 -5.45
C TRP A 298 19.05 -13.65 -4.22
N ASN A 299 19.37 -14.40 -3.16
CA ASN A 299 18.63 -14.40 -1.92
C ASN A 299 18.62 -13.01 -1.26
N LYS A 300 19.76 -12.30 -1.26
CA LYS A 300 19.83 -10.93 -0.75
C LYS A 300 19.02 -9.94 -1.58
N ARG A 301 19.01 -10.07 -2.91
CA ARG A 301 18.12 -9.28 -3.79
C ARG A 301 16.66 -9.60 -3.54
N LEU A 302 16.32 -10.89 -3.42
CA LEU A 302 14.97 -11.37 -3.15
C LEU A 302 14.48 -10.86 -1.81
N GLN A 303 15.29 -10.93 -0.74
CA GLN A 303 14.95 -10.37 0.57
C GLN A 303 14.70 -8.86 0.49
N LYS A 304 15.50 -8.13 -0.31
CA LYS A 304 15.30 -6.68 -0.52
C LYS A 304 13.98 -6.39 -1.25
N GLU A 305 13.67 -7.17 -2.28
CA GLU A 305 12.44 -7.02 -3.06
C GLU A 305 11.21 -7.42 -2.24
N VAL A 306 11.29 -8.53 -1.50
CA VAL A 306 10.27 -8.96 -0.55
C VAL A 306 10.06 -7.89 0.51
N ALA A 307 11.12 -7.39 1.15
CA ALA A 307 11.01 -6.32 2.13
C ALA A 307 10.36 -5.06 1.55
N LYS A 308 10.75 -4.65 0.34
CA LYS A 308 10.15 -3.50 -0.36
C LYS A 308 8.67 -3.74 -0.68
N ARG A 309 8.30 -4.96 -1.07
CA ARG A 309 6.91 -5.36 -1.34
C ARG A 309 6.11 -5.43 -0.05
N THR A 310 6.64 -5.97 1.05
CA THR A 310 5.94 -6.01 2.34
C THR A 310 5.77 -4.63 2.93
N THR A 311 6.74 -3.72 2.81
CA THR A 311 6.56 -2.32 3.24
C THR A 311 5.52 -1.61 2.37
N ALA A 312 5.59 -1.75 1.05
CA ALA A 312 4.59 -1.15 0.15
C ALA A 312 3.19 -1.73 0.36
N LEU A 313 3.09 -3.04 0.62
CA LEU A 313 1.83 -3.70 0.92
C LEU A 313 1.29 -3.25 2.28
N ALA A 314 2.15 -3.13 3.29
CA ALA A 314 1.76 -2.62 4.61
C ALA A 314 1.27 -1.17 4.53
N GLU A 315 1.98 -0.29 3.80
CA GLU A 315 1.55 1.08 3.53
C GLU A 315 0.20 1.14 2.80
N ALA A 316 0.00 0.31 1.77
CA ALA A 316 -1.26 0.23 1.04
C ALA A 316 -2.40 -0.32 1.92
N ASN A 317 -2.13 -1.29 2.79
CA ASN A 317 -3.12 -1.85 3.70
C ASN A 317 -3.52 -0.85 4.79
N ASP A 318 -2.54 -0.12 5.35
CA ASP A 318 -2.77 0.96 6.31
C ASP A 318 -3.58 2.10 5.67
N GLN A 319 -3.26 2.48 4.43
CA GLN A 319 -4.08 3.42 3.65
C GLN A 319 -5.51 2.93 3.44
N LEU A 320 -5.70 1.66 3.11
CA LEU A 320 -7.03 1.08 2.93
C LEU A 320 -7.83 1.07 4.24
N GLU A 321 -7.20 0.73 5.36
CA GLU A 321 -7.85 0.80 6.68
C GLU A 321 -8.24 2.24 7.04
N ILE A 322 -7.35 3.21 6.80
CA ILE A 322 -7.65 4.64 6.99
C ILE A 322 -8.82 5.07 6.10
N GLN A 323 -8.86 4.66 4.83
CA GLN A 323 -9.95 4.98 3.91
C GLN A 323 -11.27 4.35 4.35
N GLN A 324 -11.28 3.07 4.73
CA GLN A 324 -12.48 2.39 5.23
C GLN A 324 -13.00 3.06 6.49
N ARG A 325 -12.11 3.42 7.42
CA ARG A 325 -12.46 4.13 8.64
C ARG A 325 -13.04 5.50 8.33
N ALA A 326 -12.42 6.28 7.44
CA ALA A 326 -12.91 7.58 7.02
C ALA A 326 -14.31 7.48 6.37
N ILE A 327 -14.54 6.48 5.51
CA ILE A 327 -15.87 6.23 4.91
C ILE A 327 -16.89 5.85 5.98
N SER A 328 -16.53 4.96 6.91
CA SER A 328 -17.42 4.55 7.99
C SER A 328 -17.77 5.71 8.93
N GLU A 329 -16.78 6.54 9.29
CA GLU A 329 -16.97 7.74 10.11
C GLU A 329 -17.83 8.77 9.36
N ALA A 330 -17.60 8.99 8.06
CA ALA A 330 -18.44 9.86 7.24
C ALA A 330 -19.89 9.34 7.13
N HIS A 331 -20.08 8.04 6.97
CA HIS A 331 -21.41 7.42 6.92
C HIS A 331 -22.13 7.52 8.28
N ALA A 332 -21.43 7.28 9.38
CA ALA A 332 -21.95 7.43 10.74
C ALA A 332 -22.31 8.90 11.02
N PHE A 333 -21.44 9.85 10.67
CA PHE A 333 -21.67 11.28 10.81
C PHE A 333 -22.88 11.75 9.98
N LYS A 334 -22.98 11.33 8.71
CA LYS A 334 -24.14 11.61 7.85
C LYS A 334 -25.44 11.09 8.50
N THR A 335 -25.41 9.87 9.03
CA THR A 335 -26.56 9.26 9.71
C THR A 335 -26.92 10.06 10.96
N GLN A 336 -25.93 10.42 11.80
CA GLN A 336 -26.15 11.24 12.99
C GLN A 336 -26.75 12.61 12.64
N ILE A 337 -26.29 13.29 11.59
CA ILE A 337 -26.90 14.54 11.13
C ILE A 337 -28.37 14.31 10.82
N ILE A 338 -28.71 13.34 9.97
CA ILE A 338 -30.10 13.07 9.56
C ILE A 338 -31.01 12.74 10.76
N HIS A 339 -30.48 12.02 11.76
CA HIS A 339 -31.22 11.67 12.98
C HIS A 339 -31.43 12.85 13.94
N HIS A 340 -30.47 13.78 14.02
CA HIS A 340 -30.55 14.96 14.89
C HIS A 340 -31.11 16.21 14.19
N MET A 341 -31.40 16.14 12.89
CA MET A 341 -32.07 17.23 12.17
C MET A 341 -33.45 17.49 12.77
N TYR A 342 -33.75 18.78 12.95
CA TYR A 342 -35.03 19.24 13.48
C TYR A 342 -36.20 18.96 12.52
N TYR A 343 -35.90 18.80 11.23
CA TYR A 343 -36.84 18.47 10.16
C TYR A 343 -37.10 16.97 10.09
N GLY A 344 -38.36 16.60 9.86
CA GLY A 344 -38.72 15.27 9.39
C GLY A 344 -38.30 15.13 7.92
N ILE A 345 -37.66 14.01 7.58
CA ILE A 345 -37.19 13.71 6.24
C ILE A 345 -37.77 12.36 5.82
N LEU A 346 -38.44 12.35 4.67
CA LEU A 346 -38.89 11.16 3.98
C LEU A 346 -38.36 11.22 2.55
N THR A 347 -37.90 10.07 2.05
CA THR A 347 -37.48 9.92 0.66
C THR A 347 -38.29 8.82 0.02
N PHE A 348 -38.67 9.03 -1.23
CA PHE A 348 -39.42 8.08 -2.05
C PHE A 348 -38.65 7.86 -3.35
N ASP A 349 -38.75 6.66 -3.92
CA ASP A 349 -38.24 6.35 -5.25
C ASP A 349 -39.18 6.87 -6.37
N ASP A 350 -38.81 6.65 -7.63
CA ASP A 350 -39.61 7.05 -8.80
C ASP A 350 -41.01 6.40 -8.82
N SER A 351 -41.19 5.25 -8.15
CA SER A 351 -42.47 4.57 -8.02
C SER A 351 -43.27 4.99 -6.78
N LEU A 352 -42.89 6.11 -6.15
CA LEU A 352 -43.47 6.63 -4.91
C LEU A 352 -43.37 5.68 -3.71
N LYS A 353 -42.43 4.73 -3.74
CA LYS A 353 -42.17 3.83 -2.62
C LYS A 353 -41.18 4.46 -1.64
N LEU A 354 -41.49 4.42 -0.35
CA LEU A 354 -40.66 4.97 0.71
C LEU A 354 -39.30 4.26 0.76
N THR A 355 -38.22 5.02 0.55
CA THR A 355 -36.83 4.52 0.61
C THR A 355 -36.18 4.76 1.96
N SER A 356 -36.50 5.88 2.62
CA SER A 356 -35.96 6.20 3.94
C SER A 356 -36.85 7.20 4.68
N ILE A 357 -36.90 7.08 6.00
CA ILE A 357 -37.61 7.96 6.92
C ILE A 357 -36.76 8.18 8.18
N ASN A 358 -36.53 9.45 8.58
CA ASN A 358 -35.81 9.75 9.81
C ASN A 358 -36.72 9.70 11.06
N GLU A 359 -36.11 9.58 12.25
CA GLU A 359 -36.85 9.47 13.52
C GLU A 359 -37.75 10.69 13.81
N ARG A 360 -37.32 11.87 13.35
CA ARG A 360 -38.08 13.10 13.50
C ARG A 360 -39.38 13.06 12.70
N ALA A 361 -39.35 12.59 11.45
CA ALA A 361 -40.55 12.37 10.63
C ALA A 361 -41.49 11.35 11.28
N LYS A 362 -40.98 10.22 11.81
CA LYS A 362 -41.82 9.26 12.54
C LYS A 362 -42.54 9.91 13.73
N THR A 363 -41.86 10.76 14.47
CA THR A 363 -42.44 11.47 15.63
C THR A 363 -43.50 12.49 15.19
N MET A 364 -43.22 13.28 14.14
CA MET A 364 -44.14 14.28 13.59
C MET A 364 -45.41 13.65 13.01
N LEU A 365 -45.31 12.44 12.45
CA LEU A 365 -46.42 11.71 11.84
C LEU A 365 -47.15 10.75 12.81
N GLY A 366 -46.74 10.71 14.09
CA GLY A 366 -47.35 9.80 15.08
C GLY A 366 -47.02 8.32 14.89
N LEU A 367 -45.96 8.01 14.14
CA LEU A 367 -45.52 6.65 13.78
C LEU A 367 -44.37 6.13 14.64
N LYS A 368 -44.09 6.77 15.79
CA LYS A 368 -42.91 6.49 16.64
C LYS A 368 -42.84 5.04 17.17
N ASP A 369 -43.99 4.42 17.41
CA ASP A 369 -44.07 3.08 18.00
C ASP A 369 -43.93 1.93 16.97
N ARG A 370 -43.81 2.25 15.67
CA ARG A 370 -43.65 1.25 14.62
C ARG A 370 -42.18 0.92 14.36
N LYS A 371 -41.84 -0.38 14.46
CA LYS A 371 -40.49 -0.91 14.17
C LYS A 371 -40.13 -0.83 12.68
N GLN A 372 -41.11 -1.02 11.80
CA GLN A 372 -40.99 -0.84 10.35
C GLN A 372 -42.14 0.05 9.90
N VAL A 373 -41.80 1.10 9.14
CA VAL A 373 -42.78 2.02 8.55
C VAL A 373 -42.80 1.70 7.07
N GLU A 374 -43.95 1.25 6.57
CA GLU A 374 -44.12 0.98 5.14
C GLU A 374 -44.71 2.20 4.41
N THR A 375 -44.66 2.18 3.08
CA THR A 375 -45.17 3.27 2.24
C THR A 375 -46.66 3.53 2.53
N GLU A 376 -47.44 2.46 2.74
CA GLU A 376 -48.86 2.54 3.08
C GLU A 376 -49.13 3.24 4.42
N ASP A 377 -48.23 3.13 5.40
CA ASP A 377 -48.39 3.78 6.70
C ASP A 377 -48.27 5.31 6.60
N VAL A 378 -47.52 5.78 5.62
CA VAL A 378 -47.31 7.21 5.35
C VAL A 378 -48.41 7.76 4.45
N ILE A 379 -48.79 7.03 3.39
CA ILE A 379 -49.85 7.43 2.45
C ILE A 379 -51.25 7.38 3.09
N ARG A 380 -51.48 6.60 4.16
CA ARG A 380 -52.76 6.62 4.89
C ARG A 380 -53.05 7.95 5.60
N GLN A 381 -52.05 8.81 5.79
CA GLN A 381 -52.27 10.15 6.30
C GLN A 381 -52.91 11.01 5.20
N PRO A 382 -54.15 11.52 5.37
CA PRO A 382 -54.91 12.17 4.30
C PRO A 382 -54.16 13.31 3.62
N HIS A 383 -53.46 14.13 4.43
CA HIS A 383 -52.69 15.27 3.96
C HIS A 383 -51.42 14.86 3.22
N ILE A 384 -50.74 13.77 3.61
CA ILE A 384 -49.56 13.30 2.86
C ILE A 384 -49.98 12.65 1.56
N ALA A 385 -51.11 11.93 1.54
CA ALA A 385 -51.67 11.37 0.31
C ALA A 385 -52.01 12.45 -0.71
N GLU A 386 -52.46 13.61 -0.27
CA GLU A 386 -52.75 14.76 -1.11
C GLU A 386 -51.46 15.41 -1.65
N ILE A 387 -50.46 15.60 -0.79
CA ILE A 387 -49.15 16.16 -1.17
C ILE A 387 -48.40 15.23 -2.14
N VAL A 388 -48.47 13.92 -1.90
CA VAL A 388 -47.85 12.91 -2.77
C VAL A 388 -48.61 12.78 -4.10
N ARG A 389 -49.93 12.98 -4.14
CA ARG A 389 -50.67 13.04 -5.42
C ARG A 389 -50.27 14.26 -6.27
N HIS A 390 -49.99 15.39 -5.64
CA HIS A 390 -49.42 16.56 -6.34
C HIS A 390 -48.04 16.28 -6.96
N TYR A 391 -47.33 15.22 -6.54
CA TYR A 391 -46.08 14.78 -7.15
C TYR A 391 -46.24 14.20 -8.56
N GLU A 392 -47.35 13.51 -8.82
CA GLU A 392 -47.64 12.93 -10.14
C GLU A 392 -47.86 14.06 -11.16
N ASP A 393 -48.49 15.16 -10.74
CA ASP A 393 -48.69 16.36 -11.57
C ASP A 393 -47.39 17.13 -11.87
N PHE A 394 -46.30 16.91 -11.11
CA PHE A 394 -44.99 17.48 -11.40
C PHE A 394 -44.29 16.84 -12.61
N GLU A 395 -44.78 15.71 -13.14
CA GLU A 395 -44.19 15.09 -14.34
C GLU A 395 -44.36 15.96 -15.61
N ASP A 396 -45.41 16.77 -15.69
CA ASP A 396 -45.76 17.53 -16.90
C ASP A 396 -45.17 18.96 -16.96
N ASN A 397 -44.76 19.54 -15.82
CA ASN A 397 -44.25 20.92 -15.77
C ASN A 397 -42.75 20.96 -15.41
N ARG A 398 -41.90 21.17 -16.43
CA ARG A 398 -40.44 21.30 -16.27
C ARG A 398 -39.99 22.56 -15.51
N ASP A 399 -40.89 23.51 -15.25
CA ASP A 399 -40.59 24.69 -14.45
C ASP A 399 -40.88 24.46 -12.97
N LYS A 400 -39.79 24.25 -12.24
CA LYS A 400 -39.68 24.04 -10.80
C LYS A 400 -40.64 24.92 -9.99
N GLN A 401 -41.56 24.27 -9.28
CA GLN A 401 -42.04 24.80 -7.99
C GLN A 401 -41.77 23.77 -6.90
N ILE A 402 -41.14 24.21 -5.82
CA ILE A 402 -41.12 23.43 -4.59
C ILE A 402 -42.55 23.51 -4.07
N PHE A 403 -43.26 22.39 -4.04
CA PHE A 403 -44.53 22.36 -3.33
C PHE A 403 -44.25 22.67 -1.86
N SER A 404 -44.93 23.66 -1.31
CA SER A 404 -44.73 24.12 0.07
C SER A 404 -46.08 24.49 0.65
N GLU A 405 -46.62 23.63 1.50
CA GLU A 405 -47.92 23.83 2.14
C GLU A 405 -47.83 23.63 3.65
N GLU A 406 -48.54 24.47 4.40
CA GLU A 406 -48.71 24.31 5.85
C GLU A 406 -49.98 23.51 6.12
N VAL A 407 -49.81 22.37 6.79
CA VAL A 407 -50.89 21.48 7.14
C VAL A 407 -51.13 21.55 8.65
N GLU A 408 -52.39 21.71 9.05
CA GLU A 408 -52.81 21.55 10.44
C GLU A 408 -53.09 20.07 10.71
N LEU A 409 -52.38 19.50 11.69
CA LEU A 409 -52.54 18.12 12.12
C LEU A 409 -52.97 18.08 13.57
N GLU A 410 -54.02 17.30 13.85
CA GLU A 410 -54.44 17.00 15.22
C GLU A 410 -53.81 15.68 15.68
N LEU A 411 -52.70 15.76 16.42
CA LEU A 411 -52.04 14.59 17.00
C LEU A 411 -52.27 14.58 18.51
N ASN A 412 -52.79 13.48 19.05
CA ASN A 412 -53.00 13.27 20.49
C ASN A 412 -53.80 14.40 21.19
N ARG A 413 -54.79 14.98 20.51
CA ARG A 413 -55.59 16.15 20.96
C ARG A 413 -54.81 17.48 21.06
N GLU A 414 -53.60 17.54 20.52
CA GLU A 414 -52.84 18.78 20.33
C GLU A 414 -52.84 19.16 18.84
N ARG A 415 -53.12 20.43 18.55
CA ARG A 415 -53.00 21.00 17.20
C ARG A 415 -51.56 21.32 16.91
N ARG A 416 -51.04 20.80 15.80
CA ARG A 416 -49.69 21.08 15.30
C ARG A 416 -49.75 21.61 13.88
N PHE A 417 -48.90 22.58 13.60
CA PHE A 417 -48.73 23.14 12.26
C PHE A 417 -47.46 22.59 11.65
N ILE A 418 -47.59 21.78 10.60
CA ILE A 418 -46.45 21.18 9.91
C ILE A 418 -46.33 21.77 8.51
N LEU A 419 -45.20 22.42 8.25
CA LEU A 419 -44.83 22.85 6.92
C LEU A 419 -44.22 21.67 6.16
N CYS A 420 -44.90 21.26 5.09
CA CYS A 420 -44.49 20.19 4.20
C CYS A 420 -43.86 20.79 2.94
N ARG A 421 -42.67 20.30 2.56
CA ARG A 421 -42.07 20.64 1.25
C ARG A 421 -41.67 19.41 0.48
N LEU A 422 -42.08 19.35 -0.79
CA LEU A 422 -41.73 18.27 -1.70
C LEU A 422 -40.69 18.75 -2.72
N ILE A 423 -39.59 18.01 -2.82
CA ILE A 423 -38.43 18.35 -3.64
C ILE A 423 -38.06 17.14 -4.50
N PRO A 424 -38.07 17.23 -5.84
CA PRO A 424 -37.62 16.13 -6.70
C PRO A 424 -36.10 15.91 -6.59
N LEU A 425 -35.67 14.65 -6.58
CA LEU A 425 -34.27 14.24 -6.57
C LEU A 425 -33.86 13.78 -7.98
N TYR A 426 -32.66 14.17 -8.40
CA TYR A 426 -32.09 13.83 -9.71
C TYR A 426 -30.73 13.14 -9.54
N GLU A 427 -30.45 12.17 -10.40
CA GLU A 427 -29.12 11.61 -10.59
C GLU A 427 -28.19 12.58 -11.32
N GLU A 428 -26.87 12.32 -11.27
CA GLU A 428 -25.85 13.07 -12.02
C GLU A 428 -26.12 13.13 -13.53
N ASN A 429 -26.85 12.14 -14.05
CA ASN A 429 -27.22 12.02 -15.46
C ASN A 429 -28.44 12.89 -15.84
N GLY A 430 -29.00 13.65 -14.88
CA GLY A 430 -30.21 14.46 -15.06
C GLY A 430 -31.52 13.65 -15.06
N LYS A 431 -31.44 12.33 -14.84
CA LYS A 431 -32.61 11.46 -14.69
C LYS A 431 -33.18 11.61 -13.27
N LYS A 432 -34.50 11.77 -13.16
CA LYS A 432 -35.23 11.78 -11.88
C LYS A 432 -35.01 10.43 -11.17
N ASN A 433 -34.80 10.47 -9.85
CA ASN A 433 -34.50 9.30 -9.00
C ASN A 433 -35.31 9.38 -7.69
N GLY A 434 -36.56 9.83 -7.80
CA GLY A 434 -37.50 9.97 -6.69
C GLY A 434 -37.63 11.39 -6.13
N CYS A 435 -38.13 11.49 -4.89
CA CYS A 435 -38.39 12.76 -4.23
C CYS A 435 -38.12 12.75 -2.72
N LEU A 436 -37.84 13.94 -2.21
CA LEU A 436 -37.62 14.26 -0.81
C LEU A 436 -38.81 15.08 -0.29
N LEU A 437 -39.51 14.54 0.71
CA LEU A 437 -40.51 15.25 1.49
C LEU A 437 -39.89 15.68 2.82
N THR A 438 -39.86 16.98 3.07
CA THR A 438 -39.42 17.55 4.35
C THR A 438 -40.60 18.05 5.16
N LEU A 439 -40.60 17.78 6.46
CA LEU A 439 -41.62 18.19 7.43
C LEU A 439 -40.97 19.11 8.46
N ALA A 440 -41.53 20.30 8.68
CA ALA A 440 -41.07 21.24 9.70
C ALA A 440 -42.21 21.58 10.67
N ASP A 441 -42.01 21.32 11.96
CA ASP A 441 -42.97 21.74 12.98
C ASP A 441 -42.84 23.25 13.18
N ARG A 442 -43.87 23.99 12.79
CA ARG A 442 -43.97 25.45 12.93
C ARG A 442 -44.96 25.86 14.02
N SER A 443 -45.39 24.93 14.88
CA SER A 443 -46.41 25.21 15.90
C SER A 443 -46.01 26.35 16.83
N GLU A 444 -44.79 26.33 17.36
CA GLU A 444 -44.27 27.40 18.25
C GLU A 444 -44.16 28.75 17.52
N ALA A 445 -43.67 28.73 16.27
CA ALA A 445 -43.54 29.93 15.46
C ALA A 445 -44.92 30.56 15.20
N LYS A 446 -45.92 29.74 14.86
CA LYS A 446 -47.30 30.18 14.64
C LYS A 446 -47.91 30.77 15.90
N MET A 447 -47.74 30.11 17.04
CA MET A 447 -48.19 30.64 18.33
C MET A 447 -47.52 31.96 18.70
N LEU A 448 -46.25 32.15 18.36
CA LEU A 448 -45.54 33.40 18.61
C LEU A 448 -46.00 34.52 17.67
N GLU A 449 -46.19 34.22 16.38
CA GLU A 449 -46.79 35.15 15.40
C GLU A 449 -48.16 35.63 15.86
N GLU A 450 -49.03 34.71 16.31
CA GLU A 450 -50.35 35.04 16.86
C GLU A 450 -50.26 35.90 18.13
N LYS A 451 -49.34 35.56 19.05
CA LYS A 451 -49.09 36.35 20.27
C LYS A 451 -48.60 37.76 19.96
N LEU A 452 -47.68 37.91 19.03
CA LEU A 452 -47.15 39.21 18.61
C LEU A 452 -48.25 40.05 17.95
N ALA A 453 -49.02 39.47 17.03
CA ALA A 453 -50.16 40.14 16.43
C ALA A 453 -51.17 40.60 17.50
N ASN A 454 -51.43 39.78 18.53
CA ASN A 454 -52.31 40.16 19.62
C ASN A 454 -51.70 41.25 20.52
N GLN A 455 -50.39 41.24 20.78
CA GLN A 455 -49.70 42.29 21.53
C GLN A 455 -49.71 43.63 20.80
N GLU A 456 -49.46 43.64 19.49
CA GLU A 456 -49.55 44.84 18.65
C GLU A 456 -50.97 45.42 18.68
N LYS A 457 -51.99 44.55 18.58
CA LYS A 457 -53.40 44.94 18.71
C LYS A 457 -53.71 45.54 20.09
N MET A 458 -53.27 44.90 21.18
CA MET A 458 -53.47 45.41 22.54
C MET A 458 -52.75 46.74 22.76
N ARG A 459 -51.57 46.94 22.15
CA ARG A 459 -50.85 48.21 22.20
C ARG A 459 -51.58 49.32 21.46
N ALA A 460 -52.13 49.03 20.27
CA ALA A 460 -52.98 49.96 19.53
C ALA A 460 -54.24 50.32 20.33
N LEU A 461 -54.91 49.32 20.93
CA LEU A 461 -56.04 49.54 21.84
C LEU A 461 -55.65 50.45 23.01
N GLY A 462 -54.49 50.21 23.63
CA GLY A 462 -53.94 51.00 24.73
C GLY A 462 -53.75 52.48 24.40
N GLN A 463 -53.30 52.79 23.17
CA GLN A 463 -53.13 54.17 22.70
C GLN A 463 -54.47 54.89 22.50
N LEU A 464 -55.55 54.14 22.26
CA LEU A 464 -56.88 54.66 21.95
C LEU A 464 -57.83 54.72 23.16
N VAL A 465 -57.43 54.17 24.31
CA VAL A 465 -58.20 54.19 25.58
C VAL A 465 -58.61 55.60 26.00
N ALA A 466 -57.75 56.60 25.74
CA ALA A 466 -58.05 57.99 26.08
C ALA A 466 -59.29 58.51 25.31
N GLY A 467 -59.43 58.18 24.02
CA GLY A 467 -60.59 58.56 23.20
C GLY A 467 -61.86 57.86 23.66
N VAL A 468 -61.79 56.55 23.91
CA VAL A 468 -62.93 55.75 24.42
C VAL A 468 -63.43 56.27 25.77
N ALA A 469 -62.51 56.57 26.69
CA ALA A 469 -62.86 57.08 28.01
C ALA A 469 -63.59 58.44 27.92
N HIS A 470 -63.20 59.29 26.97
CA HIS A 470 -63.91 60.54 26.68
C HIS A 470 -65.30 60.28 26.10
N GLU A 471 -65.44 59.34 25.16
CA GLU A 471 -66.74 59.02 24.55
C GLU A 471 -67.73 58.31 25.50
N ILE A 472 -67.26 57.54 26.48
CA ILE A 472 -68.10 56.96 27.54
C ILE A 472 -68.50 58.03 28.57
N ARG A 473 -67.58 58.93 28.91
CA ARG A 473 -67.83 59.99 29.91
C ARG A 473 -68.94 60.95 29.46
N ASN A 474 -69.05 61.21 28.17
CA ASN A 474 -70.03 62.13 27.59
C ASN A 474 -71.49 61.71 27.84
N PRO A 475 -71.98 60.52 27.39
CA PRO A 475 -73.34 60.06 27.67
C PRO A 475 -73.57 59.85 29.17
N LEU A 476 -72.55 59.42 29.93
CA LEU A 476 -72.65 59.26 31.39
C LEU A 476 -72.92 60.60 32.09
N THR A 477 -72.23 61.66 31.67
CA THR A 477 -72.41 63.01 32.22
C THR A 477 -73.78 63.56 31.82
N SER A 478 -74.21 63.36 30.57
CA SER A 478 -75.56 63.72 30.13
C SER A 478 -76.64 63.05 30.97
N MET A 479 -76.56 61.72 31.15
CA MET A 479 -77.50 60.97 32.00
C MET A 479 -77.48 61.48 33.44
N LYS A 480 -76.28 61.71 34.00
CA LYS A 480 -76.14 62.26 35.35
C LYS A 480 -76.80 63.63 35.47
N THR A 481 -76.64 64.53 34.49
CA THR A 481 -77.29 65.85 34.48
C THR A 481 -78.81 65.73 34.48
N PHE A 482 -79.39 64.84 33.66
CA PHE A 482 -80.84 64.59 33.69
C PHE A 482 -81.31 64.03 35.03
N VAL A 483 -80.54 63.11 35.63
CA VAL A 483 -80.85 62.55 36.96
C VAL A 483 -80.73 63.61 38.07
N ASP A 484 -79.70 64.46 38.05
CA ASP A 484 -79.46 65.51 39.04
C ASP A 484 -80.50 66.65 38.94
N LEU A 485 -81.03 66.92 37.73
CA LEU A 485 -82.08 67.90 37.49
C LEU A 485 -83.48 67.36 37.81
N LEU A 486 -83.64 66.03 37.91
CA LEU A 486 -84.92 65.38 38.18
C LEU A 486 -85.65 65.97 39.40
N PRO A 487 -85.03 66.13 40.59
CA PRO A 487 -85.74 66.65 41.77
C PRO A 487 -86.20 68.11 41.62
N LYS A 488 -85.53 68.89 40.75
CA LYS A 488 -85.79 70.33 40.56
C LYS A 488 -86.79 70.61 39.44
N LYS A 489 -86.84 69.74 38.42
CA LYS A 489 -87.63 69.93 37.19
C LYS A 489 -88.67 68.83 36.97
N TYR A 490 -88.94 67.98 37.98
CA TYR A 490 -89.87 66.86 37.84
C TYR A 490 -91.25 67.27 37.33
N GLU A 491 -91.77 68.41 37.78
CA GLU A 491 -93.10 68.90 37.41
C GLU A 491 -93.17 69.47 35.99
N ASP A 492 -92.04 69.74 35.35
CA ASP A 492 -91.97 70.27 33.98
C ASP A 492 -92.21 69.14 32.95
N PRO A 493 -93.33 69.15 32.21
CA PRO A 493 -93.65 68.12 31.22
C PRO A 493 -92.64 68.04 30.08
N ALA A 494 -92.05 69.18 29.67
CA ALA A 494 -91.07 69.20 28.58
C ALA A 494 -89.78 68.51 29.02
N PHE A 495 -89.32 68.79 30.25
CA PHE A 495 -88.17 68.11 30.84
C PHE A 495 -88.39 66.59 30.98
N ARG A 496 -89.58 66.15 31.40
CA ARG A 496 -89.90 64.71 31.48
C ARG A 496 -89.84 64.04 30.11
N GLN A 497 -90.32 64.71 29.06
CA GLN A 497 -90.27 64.18 27.70
C GLN A 497 -88.83 64.09 27.17
N GLU A 498 -88.00 65.10 27.42
CA GLU A 498 -86.58 65.07 27.10
C GLU A 498 -85.83 63.97 27.85
N LEU A 499 -86.12 63.78 29.14
CA LEU A 499 -85.49 62.75 29.96
C LEU A 499 -85.81 61.33 29.47
N VAL A 500 -87.09 61.05 29.18
CA VAL A 500 -87.53 59.73 28.65
C VAL A 500 -86.94 59.46 27.27
N LYS A 501 -86.61 60.50 26.49
CA LYS A 501 -85.98 60.35 25.18
C LYS A 501 -84.46 60.16 25.29
N TYR A 502 -83.75 61.11 25.92
CA TYR A 502 -82.30 61.22 25.82
C TYR A 502 -81.55 60.27 26.76
N VAL A 503 -82.12 59.90 27.93
CA VAL A 503 -81.44 58.96 28.85
C VAL A 503 -81.34 57.55 28.25
N PRO A 504 -82.42 56.94 27.71
CA PRO A 504 -82.31 55.65 27.02
C PRO A 504 -81.41 55.68 25.78
N GLU A 505 -81.42 56.77 25.01
CA GLU A 505 -80.52 56.96 23.85
C GLU A 505 -79.04 56.99 24.29
N ALA A 506 -78.72 57.72 25.35
CA ALA A 506 -77.38 57.77 25.92
C ALA A 506 -76.90 56.41 26.45
N LEU A 507 -77.79 55.65 27.11
CA LEU A 507 -77.51 54.29 27.58
C LEU A 507 -77.28 53.32 26.42
N LYS A 508 -78.14 53.35 25.40
CA LYS A 508 -78.00 52.51 24.19
C LYS A 508 -76.67 52.80 23.48
N ARG A 509 -76.29 54.08 23.38
CA ARG A 509 -75.01 54.50 22.80
C ARG A 509 -73.83 53.96 23.60
N MET A 510 -73.87 54.05 24.94
CA MET A 510 -72.82 53.52 25.80
C MET A 510 -72.65 52.00 25.62
N ASN A 511 -73.74 51.24 25.58
CA ASN A 511 -73.68 49.79 25.34
C ASN A 511 -73.08 49.47 23.97
N THR A 512 -73.46 50.22 22.92
CA THR A 512 -72.91 50.03 21.57
C THR A 512 -71.39 50.26 21.53
N ILE A 513 -70.89 51.27 22.25
CA ILE A 513 -69.43 51.54 22.38
C ILE A 513 -68.73 50.35 23.05
N VAL A 514 -69.30 49.83 24.15
CA VAL A 514 -68.72 48.70 24.89
C VAL A 514 -68.72 47.42 24.07
N GLU A 515 -69.83 47.08 23.41
CA GLU A 515 -69.95 45.91 22.55
C GLU A 515 -68.96 45.99 21.38
N SER A 516 -68.88 47.13 20.69
CA SER A 516 -67.93 47.34 19.59
C SER A 516 -66.47 47.20 20.04
N LEU A 517 -66.14 47.65 21.25
CA LEU A 517 -64.80 47.51 21.83
C LEU A 517 -64.48 46.05 22.19
N LEU A 518 -65.46 45.32 22.72
CA LEU A 518 -65.33 43.91 23.06
C LEU A 518 -65.17 43.04 21.81
N ASP A 519 -65.94 43.31 20.77
CA ASP A 519 -65.85 42.62 19.48
C ASP A 519 -64.48 42.88 18.80
N TYR A 520 -63.96 44.10 18.90
CA TYR A 520 -62.60 44.42 18.43
C TYR A 520 -61.50 43.71 19.24
N ALA A 521 -61.64 43.68 20.57
CA ALA A 521 -60.64 43.09 21.46
C ALA A 521 -60.64 41.55 21.46
N ARG A 522 -61.76 40.92 21.10
CA ARG A 522 -61.91 39.46 21.04
C ARG A 522 -62.73 39.04 19.81
N PRO A 523 -62.13 39.07 18.62
CA PRO A 523 -62.78 38.50 17.44
C PRO A 523 -62.98 37.00 17.64
N LYS A 524 -64.18 36.50 17.34
CA LYS A 524 -64.45 35.06 17.25
C LYS A 524 -63.78 34.54 15.97
N HIS A 525 -63.26 33.31 16.01
CA HIS A 525 -62.78 32.67 14.79
C HIS A 525 -63.93 32.56 13.77
N PRO A 526 -63.73 33.01 12.51
CA PRO A 526 -64.79 33.02 11.51
C PRO A 526 -65.20 31.59 11.13
N GLN A 527 -66.50 31.33 11.12
CA GLN A 527 -67.07 30.07 10.64
C GLN A 527 -67.40 30.20 9.15
N LYS A 528 -66.38 29.97 8.32
CA LYS A 528 -66.50 30.13 6.87
C LYS A 528 -67.36 29.03 6.27
N GLN A 529 -68.33 29.43 5.45
CA GLN A 529 -69.16 28.52 4.67
C GLN A 529 -69.43 29.10 3.28
N ARG A 530 -69.78 28.22 2.35
CA ARG A 530 -70.22 28.62 1.01
C ARG A 530 -71.58 29.30 1.12
N ILE A 531 -71.68 30.52 0.61
CA ILE A 531 -72.92 31.29 0.57
C ILE A 531 -73.25 31.75 -0.84
N GLN A 532 -74.54 31.72 -1.18
CA GLN A 532 -75.05 32.31 -2.42
C GLN A 532 -75.30 33.80 -2.22
N VAL A 533 -74.55 34.64 -2.94
CA VAL A 533 -74.52 36.10 -2.71
C VAL A 533 -75.89 36.74 -2.96
N ALA A 534 -76.61 36.32 -4.00
CA ALA A 534 -77.94 36.84 -4.32
C ALA A 534 -78.95 36.62 -3.17
N ALA A 535 -79.04 35.39 -2.64
CA ALA A 535 -79.94 35.08 -1.52
C ALA A 535 -79.56 35.86 -0.26
N PHE A 536 -78.25 35.97 0.00
CA PHE A 536 -77.72 36.69 1.15
C PHE A 536 -78.03 38.19 1.10
N ILE A 537 -77.72 38.89 0.00
CA ILE A 537 -77.97 40.34 -0.12
C ILE A 537 -79.46 40.65 -0.02
N ASN A 538 -80.32 39.83 -0.63
CA ASN A 538 -81.78 39.99 -0.50
C ASN A 538 -82.25 39.90 0.97
N SER A 539 -81.67 38.98 1.75
CA SER A 539 -81.99 38.86 3.18
C SER A 539 -81.57 40.10 3.99
N VAL A 540 -80.43 40.72 3.64
CA VAL A 540 -79.94 41.94 4.28
C VAL A 540 -80.77 43.15 3.86
N ALA A 541 -81.12 43.26 2.58
CA ALA A 541 -81.96 44.33 2.04
C ALA A 541 -83.35 44.34 2.72
N ALA A 542 -83.94 43.18 2.98
CA ALA A 542 -85.23 43.06 3.68
C ALA A 542 -85.20 43.65 5.11
N ILE A 543 -84.06 43.62 5.80
CA ILE A 543 -83.91 44.17 7.15
C ILE A 543 -83.99 45.71 7.12
N ILE A 544 -83.44 46.35 6.09
CA ILE A 544 -83.32 47.80 6.00
C ILE A 544 -84.43 48.46 5.16
N GLU A 545 -85.22 47.66 4.44
CA GLU A 545 -86.35 48.09 3.62
C GLU A 545 -87.34 49.05 4.32
N PRO A 546 -87.74 48.83 5.60
CA PRO A 546 -88.65 49.76 6.29
C PRO A 546 -88.05 51.16 6.44
N THR A 547 -86.73 51.24 6.69
CA THR A 547 -85.99 52.49 6.85
C THR A 547 -85.78 53.18 5.49
N LEU A 548 -85.49 52.41 4.44
CA LEU A 548 -85.39 52.93 3.07
C LEU A 548 -86.70 53.58 2.60
N LYS A 549 -87.85 52.91 2.85
CA LYS A 549 -89.18 53.45 2.52
C LYS A 549 -89.49 54.71 3.32
N LYS A 550 -89.21 54.71 4.63
CA LYS A 550 -89.41 55.89 5.49
C LYS A 550 -88.61 57.10 5.00
N ASN A 551 -87.39 56.87 4.50
CA ASN A 551 -86.47 57.93 4.07
C ASN A 551 -86.53 58.22 2.56
N HIS A 552 -87.46 57.60 1.82
CA HIS A 552 -87.66 57.77 0.36
C HIS A 552 -86.40 57.48 -0.48
N ILE A 553 -85.69 56.40 -0.16
CA ILE A 553 -84.45 56.00 -0.82
C ILE A 553 -84.74 54.91 -1.85
N HIS A 554 -84.27 55.09 -3.09
CA HIS A 554 -84.39 54.08 -4.14
C HIS A 554 -83.21 53.10 -4.04
N LEU A 555 -83.52 51.81 -3.82
CA LEU A 555 -82.54 50.73 -3.79
C LEU A 555 -82.54 49.98 -5.13
N GLU A 556 -81.38 49.90 -5.75
CA GLU A 556 -81.12 49.15 -6.97
C GLU A 556 -80.18 47.97 -6.66
N LEU A 557 -80.57 46.76 -7.09
CA LEU A 557 -79.78 45.54 -6.90
C LEU A 557 -79.36 45.01 -8.27
N ASP A 558 -78.05 44.94 -8.52
CA ASP A 558 -77.44 44.38 -9.72
C ASP A 558 -76.50 43.22 -9.32
N ILE A 559 -77.06 42.03 -9.16
CA ILE A 559 -76.35 40.89 -8.55
C ILE A 559 -76.35 39.70 -9.51
N ASP A 560 -75.18 39.14 -9.76
CA ASP A 560 -75.07 37.86 -10.47
C ASP A 560 -75.63 36.71 -9.59
N GLU A 561 -76.69 36.06 -10.07
CA GLU A 561 -77.38 34.98 -9.35
C GLU A 561 -76.52 33.73 -9.12
N LYS A 562 -75.43 33.56 -9.88
CA LYS A 562 -74.53 32.41 -9.82
C LYS A 562 -73.29 32.63 -8.95
N LEU A 563 -73.15 33.82 -8.35
CA LEU A 563 -72.00 34.14 -7.51
C LEU A 563 -72.11 33.45 -6.15
N ASP A 564 -71.21 32.51 -5.90
CA ASP A 564 -70.99 31.88 -4.60
C ASP A 564 -69.64 32.32 -4.02
N ILE A 565 -69.61 32.62 -2.73
CA ILE A 565 -68.39 33.04 -2.02
C ILE A 565 -68.19 32.24 -0.73
N ILE A 566 -66.94 32.15 -0.27
CA ILE A 566 -66.59 31.50 1.00
C ILE A 566 -66.36 32.58 2.05
N CYS A 567 -67.28 32.72 3.01
CA CYS A 567 -67.11 33.62 4.14
C CYS A 567 -67.96 33.21 5.35
N ASP A 568 -67.73 33.88 6.49
CA ASP A 568 -68.64 33.86 7.63
C ASP A 568 -69.85 34.77 7.34
N PRO A 569 -71.08 34.23 7.27
CA PRO A 569 -72.25 35.00 6.91
C PRO A 569 -72.68 36.01 7.98
N ASP A 570 -72.42 35.74 9.27
CA ASP A 570 -72.76 36.67 10.34
C ASP A 570 -71.82 37.89 10.28
N GLN A 571 -70.53 37.66 10.06
CA GLN A 571 -69.57 38.74 9.83
C GLN A 571 -69.91 39.55 8.57
N LEU A 572 -70.17 38.90 7.44
CA LEU A 572 -70.54 39.59 6.21
C LEU A 572 -71.85 40.37 6.39
N LYS A 573 -72.81 39.84 7.17
CA LYS A 573 -74.09 40.51 7.43
C LYS A 573 -73.87 41.82 8.17
N GLN A 574 -72.98 41.81 9.17
CA GLN A 574 -72.61 43.02 9.89
C GLN A 574 -71.85 44.02 9.00
N VAL A 575 -70.94 43.55 8.14
CA VAL A 575 -70.27 44.40 7.15
C VAL A 575 -71.31 45.11 6.28
N MET A 576 -72.23 44.36 5.69
CA MET A 576 -73.25 44.92 4.80
C MET A 576 -74.18 45.88 5.54
N LEU A 577 -74.66 45.54 6.74
CA LEU A 577 -75.51 46.44 7.53
C LEU A 577 -74.79 47.75 7.87
N ASN A 578 -73.52 47.70 8.25
CA ASN A 578 -72.74 48.90 8.56
C ASN A 578 -72.53 49.79 7.32
N LEU A 579 -72.21 49.20 6.16
CA LEU A 579 -72.06 49.96 4.92
C LEU A 579 -73.40 50.59 4.48
N LEU A 580 -74.49 49.84 4.57
CA LEU A 580 -75.82 50.35 4.21
C LEU A 580 -76.28 51.45 5.16
N LEU A 581 -76.12 51.30 6.47
CA LEU A 581 -76.45 52.35 7.45
C LEU A 581 -75.60 53.61 7.23
N ASN A 582 -74.30 53.45 6.94
CA ASN A 582 -73.44 54.59 6.61
C ASN A 582 -73.89 55.31 5.33
N ALA A 583 -74.34 54.57 4.31
CA ALA A 583 -74.93 55.14 3.11
C ALA A 583 -76.23 55.90 3.40
N LEU A 584 -77.12 55.38 4.25
CA LEU A 584 -78.36 56.07 4.65
C LEU A 584 -78.07 57.42 5.31
N ASP A 585 -77.13 57.45 6.27
CA ASP A 585 -76.74 58.65 6.99
C ASP A 585 -76.13 59.69 6.03
N ALA A 586 -75.29 59.25 5.09
CA ALA A 586 -74.65 60.14 4.12
C ALA A 586 -75.64 60.79 3.14
N MET A 587 -76.85 60.24 3.02
CA MET A 587 -77.92 60.72 2.15
C MET A 587 -79.05 61.43 2.94
N GLU A 588 -78.88 61.76 4.22
CA GLU A 588 -79.98 62.31 5.04
C GLU A 588 -80.55 63.62 4.45
N GLU A 589 -79.68 64.54 4.01
CA GLU A 589 -80.05 65.86 3.48
C GLU A 589 -80.12 65.93 1.93
N GLU A 590 -79.83 64.83 1.23
CA GLU A 590 -79.76 64.82 -0.24
C GLU A 590 -81.16 64.74 -0.91
N PRO A 591 -81.43 65.53 -1.97
CA PRO A 591 -82.73 65.55 -2.63
C PRO A 591 -82.98 64.31 -3.51
N ARG A 592 -81.92 63.63 -3.97
CA ARG A 592 -82.00 62.37 -4.72
C ARG A 592 -81.19 61.33 -3.99
N LYS A 593 -81.87 60.30 -3.47
CA LYS A 593 -81.24 59.25 -2.65
C LYS A 593 -81.30 57.93 -3.40
N HIS A 594 -80.16 57.57 -4.00
CA HIS A 594 -79.99 56.35 -4.76
C HIS A 594 -78.91 55.48 -4.10
N LEU A 595 -79.24 54.22 -3.87
CA LEU A 595 -78.35 53.22 -3.29
C LEU A 595 -78.30 52.04 -4.23
N THR A 596 -77.11 51.73 -4.76
CA THR A 596 -76.90 50.58 -5.65
C THR A 596 -76.03 49.55 -4.95
N ILE A 597 -76.46 48.28 -4.95
CA ILE A 597 -75.62 47.15 -4.55
C ILE A 597 -75.33 46.33 -5.80
N LYS A 598 -74.06 46.28 -6.21
CA LYS A 598 -73.60 45.49 -7.34
C LYS A 598 -72.78 44.29 -6.86
N ALA A 599 -73.00 43.09 -7.39
CA ALA A 599 -72.15 41.95 -7.07
C ALA A 599 -71.87 41.07 -8.29
N GLU A 600 -70.57 40.87 -8.60
CA GLU A 600 -70.12 40.14 -9.79
C GLU A 600 -68.83 39.34 -9.53
N PRO A 601 -68.62 38.20 -10.22
CA PRO A 601 -67.34 37.50 -10.19
C PRO A 601 -66.27 38.25 -11.01
N GLN A 602 -65.07 38.40 -10.43
CA GLN A 602 -63.90 38.96 -11.08
C GLN A 602 -62.69 38.02 -10.89
N GLY A 603 -62.48 37.11 -11.85
CA GLY A 603 -61.42 36.11 -11.76
C GLY A 603 -61.69 35.10 -10.64
N GLU A 604 -60.75 34.96 -9.70
CA GLU A 604 -60.87 34.09 -8.53
C GLU A 604 -61.56 34.76 -7.31
N ALA A 605 -62.05 36.00 -7.48
CA ALA A 605 -62.67 36.76 -6.41
C ALA A 605 -64.09 37.24 -6.76
N GLY A 606 -65.02 37.12 -5.82
CA GLY A 606 -66.33 37.77 -5.86
C GLY A 606 -66.22 39.21 -5.36
N VAL A 607 -66.76 40.16 -6.11
CA VAL A 607 -66.71 41.58 -5.81
C VAL A 607 -68.12 42.08 -5.49
N ILE A 608 -68.30 42.68 -4.31
CA ILE A 608 -69.54 43.31 -3.86
C ILE A 608 -69.29 44.81 -3.69
N GLN A 609 -70.05 45.63 -4.40
CA GLN A 609 -69.96 47.09 -4.36
C GLN A 609 -71.23 47.69 -3.76
N VAL A 610 -71.07 48.60 -2.81
CA VAL A 610 -72.14 49.40 -2.22
C VAL A 610 -71.90 50.86 -2.60
N MET A 611 -72.81 51.43 -3.38
CA MET A 611 -72.69 52.77 -3.96
C MET A 611 -73.83 53.66 -3.47
N ASP A 612 -73.51 54.77 -2.82
CA ASP A 612 -74.47 55.78 -2.39
C ASP A 612 -74.33 57.08 -3.19
N SER A 613 -75.41 57.86 -3.22
CA SER A 613 -75.44 59.21 -3.80
C SER A 613 -75.33 60.31 -2.72
N GLY A 614 -74.64 60.03 -1.61
CA GLY A 614 -74.52 60.94 -0.47
C GLY A 614 -73.48 62.05 -0.66
N ILE A 615 -73.20 62.77 0.43
CA ILE A 615 -72.27 63.91 0.46
C ILE A 615 -70.80 63.57 0.14
N GLY A 616 -70.43 62.29 0.08
CA GLY A 616 -69.06 61.84 -0.15
C GLY A 616 -68.07 62.24 0.96
N MET A 617 -66.77 62.10 0.70
CA MET A 617 -65.69 62.45 1.65
C MET A 617 -64.56 63.23 0.98
N ASP A 618 -63.83 64.03 1.76
CA ASP A 618 -62.60 64.69 1.29
C ASP A 618 -61.38 63.76 1.33
N LYS A 619 -60.30 64.16 0.65
CA LYS A 619 -59.09 63.32 0.50
C LYS A 619 -58.40 63.01 1.83
N GLU A 620 -58.49 63.91 2.79
CA GLU A 620 -57.89 63.76 4.12
C GLU A 620 -58.69 62.75 4.96
N SER A 621 -60.02 62.79 4.88
CA SER A 621 -60.88 61.82 5.58
C SER A 621 -60.68 60.41 5.04
N VAL A 622 -60.54 60.24 3.72
CA VAL A 622 -60.37 58.93 3.07
C VAL A 622 -59.16 58.17 3.58
N SER A 623 -58.05 58.83 3.90
CA SER A 623 -56.86 58.16 4.43
C SER A 623 -57.04 57.61 5.85
N HIS A 624 -58.02 58.11 6.60
CA HIS A 624 -58.22 57.77 8.01
C HIS A 624 -59.51 56.98 8.29
N ILE A 625 -60.39 56.71 7.31
CA ILE A 625 -61.70 56.08 7.57
C ILE A 625 -61.65 54.65 8.13
N PHE A 626 -60.54 53.93 7.92
CA PHE A 626 -60.34 52.59 8.46
C PHE A 626 -59.59 52.62 9.80
N GLU A 627 -59.16 53.80 10.26
CA GLU A 627 -58.56 53.97 11.58
C GLU A 627 -59.64 53.89 12.66
N PRO A 628 -59.45 53.08 13.72
CA PRO A 628 -60.40 53.01 14.81
C PRO A 628 -60.62 54.37 15.48
N PHE A 629 -61.86 54.67 15.84
CA PHE A 629 -62.32 55.93 16.47
C PHE A 629 -62.27 57.17 15.58
N TYR A 630 -61.88 57.02 14.31
CA TYR A 630 -62.03 58.10 13.34
C TYR A 630 -63.51 58.25 12.95
N THR A 631 -64.09 59.41 13.21
CA THR A 631 -65.47 59.73 12.82
C THR A 631 -65.62 61.22 12.57
N THR A 632 -66.31 61.57 11.50
CA THR A 632 -66.76 62.94 11.22
C THR A 632 -68.18 63.20 11.75
N LYS A 633 -68.87 62.15 12.24
CA LYS A 633 -70.23 62.20 12.78
C LYS A 633 -70.22 62.61 14.26
N PRO A 634 -71.04 63.58 14.70
CA PRO A 634 -71.12 64.03 16.11
C PRO A 634 -71.48 62.93 17.12
N HIS A 635 -72.14 61.86 16.65
CA HIS A 635 -72.63 60.76 17.47
C HIS A 635 -72.06 59.38 17.09
N GLY A 636 -71.13 59.34 16.13
CA GLY A 636 -70.44 58.11 15.74
C GLY A 636 -69.37 57.70 16.75
N VAL A 637 -69.10 56.41 16.83
CA VAL A 637 -68.02 55.82 17.67
C VAL A 637 -66.74 55.61 16.85
N GLY A 638 -66.82 55.71 15.52
CA GLY A 638 -65.68 55.52 14.62
C GLY A 638 -65.10 54.10 14.57
N LEU A 639 -65.81 53.09 15.10
CA LEU A 639 -65.35 51.69 15.07
C LEU A 639 -65.93 50.85 13.93
N GLY A 640 -67.04 51.27 13.33
CA GLY A 640 -67.80 50.46 12.37
C GLY A 640 -66.99 50.06 11.13
N LEU A 641 -66.32 51.01 10.48
CA LEU A 641 -65.55 50.73 9.27
C LEU A 641 -64.24 49.97 9.55
N ALA A 642 -63.61 50.23 10.70
CA ALA A 642 -62.44 49.47 11.15
C ALA A 642 -62.77 47.99 11.38
N LEU A 643 -63.92 47.70 12.02
CA LEU A 643 -64.43 46.34 12.20
C LEU A 643 -64.80 45.69 10.86
N CYS A 644 -65.40 46.45 9.94
CA CYS A 644 -65.72 45.94 8.61
C CYS A 644 -64.45 45.53 7.84
N TYR A 645 -63.41 46.36 7.86
CA TYR A 645 -62.13 46.04 7.25
C TYR A 645 -61.51 44.79 7.86
N GLN A 646 -61.57 44.66 9.19
CA GLN A 646 -61.08 43.48 9.91
C GLN A 646 -61.84 42.20 9.52
N TRP A 647 -63.18 42.21 9.55
CA TRP A 647 -63.99 41.04 9.19
C TRP A 647 -63.77 40.60 7.74
N VAL A 648 -63.62 41.55 6.81
CA VAL A 648 -63.29 41.23 5.41
C VAL A 648 -61.91 40.57 5.31
N LYS A 649 -60.90 41.07 6.05
CA LYS A 649 -59.56 40.45 6.08
C LYS A 649 -59.57 39.05 6.70
N GLU A 650 -60.34 38.83 7.77
CA GLU A 650 -60.51 37.50 8.40
C GLU A 650 -61.14 36.49 7.43
N ASN A 651 -61.94 36.96 6.47
CA ASN A 651 -62.50 36.18 5.37
C ASN A 651 -61.61 36.13 4.12
N ASN A 652 -60.30 36.39 4.25
CA ASN A 652 -59.33 36.39 3.15
C ASN A 652 -59.66 37.40 2.04
N GLY A 653 -60.39 38.46 2.37
CA GLY A 653 -60.82 39.48 1.44
C GLY A 653 -60.03 40.79 1.49
N ASP A 654 -60.49 41.75 0.69
CA ASP A 654 -60.01 43.13 0.70
C ASP A 654 -61.19 44.11 0.65
N MET A 655 -61.04 45.28 1.26
CA MET A 655 -62.05 46.34 1.21
C MET A 655 -61.40 47.63 0.73
N ARG A 656 -62.02 48.28 -0.26
CA ARG A 656 -61.56 49.55 -0.83
C ARG A 656 -62.70 50.55 -0.87
N VAL A 657 -62.33 51.82 -0.87
CA VAL A 657 -63.26 52.94 -0.98
C VAL A 657 -62.87 53.81 -2.18
N LYS A 658 -63.88 54.30 -2.90
CA LYS A 658 -63.75 55.37 -3.88
C LYS A 658 -64.84 56.39 -3.59
N THR A 659 -64.46 57.63 -3.37
CA THR A 659 -65.40 58.71 -3.00
C THR A 659 -64.88 60.03 -3.54
N GLU A 660 -65.80 60.94 -3.83
CA GLU A 660 -65.52 62.33 -4.14
C GLU A 660 -66.57 63.18 -3.44
N LYS A 661 -66.16 64.29 -2.84
CA LYS A 661 -67.06 65.21 -2.13
C LYS A 661 -68.21 65.64 -3.06
N GLU A 662 -69.44 65.56 -2.55
CA GLU A 662 -70.71 65.85 -3.24
C GLU A 662 -71.07 64.91 -4.41
N LYS A 663 -70.38 63.76 -4.55
CA LYS A 663 -70.65 62.77 -5.61
C LYS A 663 -70.86 61.34 -5.10
N GLY A 664 -71.07 61.17 -3.80
CA GLY A 664 -71.31 59.87 -3.19
C GLY A 664 -70.06 59.04 -2.92
N THR A 665 -70.28 57.85 -2.37
CA THR A 665 -69.22 56.90 -2.01
C THR A 665 -69.48 55.52 -2.58
N THR A 666 -68.41 54.82 -2.96
CA THR A 666 -68.43 53.42 -3.38
C THR A 666 -67.49 52.62 -2.51
N PHE A 667 -68.04 51.71 -1.72
CA PHE A 667 -67.28 50.68 -1.03
C PHE A 667 -67.23 49.41 -1.88
N THR A 668 -66.05 48.83 -2.03
CA THR A 668 -65.83 47.59 -2.78
C THR A 668 -65.25 46.54 -1.84
N VAL A 669 -65.96 45.43 -1.67
CA VAL A 669 -65.58 44.28 -0.85
C VAL A 669 -65.24 43.12 -1.79
N THR A 670 -64.06 42.54 -1.63
CA THR A 670 -63.55 41.44 -2.45
C THR A 670 -63.40 40.21 -1.57
N LEU A 671 -63.99 39.08 -1.96
CA LEU A 671 -63.97 37.81 -1.20
C LEU A 671 -63.67 36.63 -2.14
N PRO A 672 -63.09 35.51 -1.67
CA PRO A 672 -62.83 34.34 -2.50
C PRO A 672 -64.11 33.69 -3.04
N VAL A 673 -64.12 33.33 -4.34
CA VAL A 673 -65.20 32.53 -4.95
C VAL A 673 -65.16 31.09 -4.41
N ALA A 674 -66.33 30.47 -4.26
CA ALA A 674 -66.50 29.13 -3.68
C ALA A 674 -66.31 27.96 -4.65
#